data_AF-N2ABN3-F1
#
_entry.id   AF-N2ABN3-F1
#
_cell.length_a   1.000
_cell.length_b   1.000
_cell.length_c   1.000
_cell.angle_alpha   90.00
_cell.angle_beta   90.00
_cell.angle_gamma   90.00
#
_symmetry.space_group_name_H-M   'P 1'
#
loop_
_entity.id
_entity.type
_entity.pdbx_description
1 polymer ?
#
loop_
_entity_poly.entity_id
_entity_poly.type
_entity_poly.pdbx_seq_one_letter_code
_entity_poly.pdbx_strand_id
1 'polypeptide(L)'
;MRNGKKKLLSVLLAAVLAIPASVPAANAVQAAAAEKEIQILATSDLHGKFVAYDYAMNEESKSGSVAQVGTLVKQKRTDNTVLIDVGDTIESNSASLFFDEEIHPMIAAFNLLNYDVWVAGNHEFNYGIETLLKTAAKFTGAFLCGNVYDQDNKAIGEAYTLLERDGVKIAVIGYVTPNITHWDAENLKEYKVTNPLDSGEMKEMVEKAKKEADIIVAALHMGVEGEFDQKGSGAADYAEAFPDIDVILAAHGHEEVNETKNGVLIVENKSQGQTLADVDISVKPDGNGGYEITDKKAEILAAKDVEPDADITEALSKYDARAKEDAQTVVGQLKGGDLVPETEIPGITQSQIQETAMINLINQAQMYYGEADVSAAAAFSPTANMKEGEIKKCDMALIYKYDNTLYRLEVTGKQLKQYMEWSANYYNTFKDGDLTISFNENMRSYLYDMFGGVKYQIDISEEPGSRIKNLTKMDGTPISDTDTLILAVNNYRANSQLLTYGSVFSEEEGDVLPKLLEKDVMAGEAVRGMIGKWIVEKNNGVIQPELSNNWEIIGTNWNEALHEKAAQLVKEEKIKIPTSEDGRTQNVKAVTVEDLKDYVTVVKVKLDANGGTADAADYYVQEGQAYGSLPSAVRDGYQFAGWYTKKNGGTKVTESTNAQAGTLYAHWTGSTVPEKTTIKSLKAGTKSFTVTYKKVKDAKGYRIEYATNKNFKNSKKVFSGKTSATVKKLSSNKNYYVRVRAYTLDSNAKKVFGKNSSVKQVKVK
;
A
#
# COMPACT_ATOMS: atom_id res chain seq x y z
N MET A 1 -87.63 17.37 36.63
CA MET A 1 -88.34 18.67 36.73
C MET A 1 -87.48 19.70 36.00
N ARG A 2 -87.91 20.59 35.08
CA ARG A 2 -89.18 20.91 34.38
C ARG A 2 -88.77 21.15 32.89
N ASN A 3 -89.37 20.53 31.87
CA ASN A 3 -90.61 20.87 31.14
C ASN A 3 -90.84 22.33 30.68
N GLY A 4 -90.96 22.51 29.36
CA GLY A 4 -91.72 23.61 28.69
C GLY A 4 -90.93 24.44 27.67
N LYS A 5 -91.46 24.88 26.50
CA LYS A 5 -92.80 24.75 25.88
C LYS A 5 -92.72 24.89 24.34
N LYS A 6 -93.74 24.40 23.62
CA LYS A 6 -93.96 24.54 22.15
C LYS A 6 -94.55 25.91 21.76
N LYS A 7 -94.36 26.33 20.51
CA LYS A 7 -95.41 26.99 19.68
C LYS A 7 -95.18 26.76 18.16
N LEU A 8 -95.80 27.58 17.29
CA LEU A 8 -96.58 27.06 16.15
C LEU A 8 -96.94 28.14 15.07
N LEU A 9 -97.44 27.65 13.92
CA LEU A 9 -97.91 28.35 12.70
C LEU A 9 -96.78 28.93 11.80
N SER A 10 -96.68 28.75 10.46
CA SER A 10 -97.57 28.33 9.35
C SER A 10 -98.38 29.44 8.64
N VAL A 11 -97.98 29.82 7.41
CA VAL A 11 -98.83 30.33 6.30
C VAL A 11 -98.20 29.95 4.94
N LEU A 12 -99.03 29.63 3.93
CA LEU A 12 -98.66 29.29 2.53
C LEU A 12 -98.62 30.53 1.61
N LEU A 13 -97.88 30.46 0.50
CA LEU A 13 -98.46 30.72 -0.84
C LEU A 13 -97.66 30.02 -1.95
N ALA A 14 -98.30 29.75 -3.10
CA ALA A 14 -97.79 28.86 -4.14
C ALA A 14 -97.76 29.49 -5.54
N ALA A 15 -96.78 29.09 -6.37
CA ALA A 15 -96.82 29.23 -7.83
C ALA A 15 -95.85 28.25 -8.54
N VAL A 16 -96.41 27.10 -8.96
CA VAL A 16 -96.32 26.51 -10.32
C VAL A 16 -94.95 26.37 -11.03
N LEU A 17 -94.42 25.15 -10.97
CA LEU A 17 -93.91 24.30 -12.07
C LEU A 17 -93.07 24.92 -13.22
N ALA A 18 -91.78 24.56 -13.24
CA ALA A 18 -91.13 23.99 -14.41
C ALA A 18 -90.17 22.88 -13.97
N ILE A 19 -90.32 21.66 -14.51
CA ILE A 19 -89.38 20.53 -14.30
C ILE A 19 -88.81 20.16 -15.67
N PRO A 20 -87.48 20.11 -15.80
CA PRO A 20 -86.82 18.93 -16.34
C PRO A 20 -85.95 18.25 -15.27
N ALA A 21 -85.80 16.93 -15.37
CA ALA A 21 -85.15 16.13 -14.35
C ALA A 21 -83.65 16.46 -14.18
N SER A 22 -83.24 16.73 -12.94
CA SER A 22 -81.84 16.64 -12.52
C SER A 22 -81.61 15.32 -11.81
N VAL A 23 -80.70 14.51 -12.37
CA VAL A 23 -80.13 13.35 -11.67
C VAL A 23 -79.34 13.89 -10.47
N PRO A 24 -79.44 13.31 -9.25
CA PRO A 24 -78.55 13.66 -8.17
C PRO A 24 -77.14 13.20 -8.56
N ALA A 25 -76.29 14.15 -8.94
CA ALA A 25 -74.88 13.90 -9.14
C ALA A 25 -74.28 13.39 -7.81
N ALA A 26 -73.81 12.16 -7.81
CA ALA A 26 -73.05 11.64 -6.71
C ALA A 26 -71.72 12.41 -6.66
N ASN A 27 -71.56 13.27 -5.66
CA ASN A 27 -70.25 13.81 -5.31
C ASN A 27 -69.41 12.65 -4.78
N ALA A 28 -68.71 11.96 -5.67
CA ALA A 28 -67.59 11.12 -5.31
C ALA A 28 -66.53 12.02 -4.69
N VAL A 29 -66.40 11.98 -3.36
CA VAL A 29 -65.19 12.46 -2.69
C VAL A 29 -64.09 11.51 -3.13
N GLN A 30 -63.34 11.91 -4.15
CA GLN A 30 -62.17 11.19 -4.60
C GLN A 30 -61.13 11.36 -3.49
N ALA A 31 -60.97 10.32 -2.66
CA ALA A 31 -59.92 10.30 -1.67
C ALA A 31 -58.59 10.52 -2.39
N ALA A 32 -57.80 11.49 -1.96
CA ALA A 32 -56.44 11.65 -2.44
C ALA A 32 -55.72 10.33 -2.15
N ALA A 33 -55.24 9.66 -3.20
CA ALA A 33 -54.53 8.41 -3.04
C ALA A 33 -53.21 8.73 -2.32
N ALA A 34 -52.97 8.03 -1.21
CA ALA A 34 -51.88 8.38 -0.30
C ALA A 34 -50.52 8.13 -0.94
N GLU A 35 -49.58 9.02 -0.61
CA GLU A 35 -48.15 8.83 -0.80
C GLU A 35 -47.68 7.61 0.00
N LYS A 36 -46.71 6.88 -0.54
CA LYS A 36 -46.15 5.64 0.01
C LYS A 36 -44.64 5.76 0.10
N GLU A 37 -44.06 5.14 1.11
CA GLU A 37 -42.61 5.01 1.25
C GLU A 37 -42.19 3.58 0.91
N ILE A 38 -41.20 3.45 0.02
CA ILE A 38 -40.47 2.21 -0.27
C ILE A 38 -39.04 2.40 0.21
N GLN A 39 -38.51 1.41 0.93
CA GLN A 39 -37.15 1.46 1.47
C GLN A 39 -36.26 0.45 0.76
N ILE A 40 -35.04 0.86 0.40
CA ILE A 40 -33.97 -0.06 0.01
C ILE A 40 -32.90 0.01 1.10
N LEU A 41 -32.68 -1.12 1.78
CA LEU A 41 -31.49 -1.31 2.60
C LEU A 41 -30.45 -2.02 1.74
N ALA A 42 -29.19 -1.58 1.77
CA ALA A 42 -28.14 -2.16 0.92
C ALA A 42 -26.78 -2.30 1.61
N THR A 43 -26.14 -3.45 1.38
CA THR A 43 -24.74 -3.74 1.70
C THR A 43 -23.93 -4.04 0.44
N SER A 44 -22.61 -3.95 0.56
CA SER A 44 -21.66 -4.45 -0.43
C SER A 44 -20.36 -4.85 0.28
N ASP A 45 -19.51 -5.58 -0.45
CA ASP A 45 -18.11 -5.81 -0.13
C ASP A 45 -17.92 -6.38 1.29
N LEU A 46 -18.78 -7.32 1.69
CA LEU A 46 -18.82 -7.81 3.06
C LEU A 46 -17.62 -8.71 3.42
N HIS A 47 -16.86 -9.20 2.43
CA HIS A 47 -15.57 -9.90 2.56
C HIS A 47 -15.53 -10.91 3.71
N GLY A 48 -16.55 -11.80 3.74
CA GLY A 48 -16.55 -12.91 4.68
C GLY A 48 -16.70 -12.53 6.15
N LYS A 49 -16.96 -11.26 6.49
CA LYS A 49 -17.01 -10.80 7.88
C LYS A 49 -18.38 -11.05 8.53
N PHE A 50 -18.73 -12.33 8.68
CA PHE A 50 -20.05 -12.75 9.19
C PHE A 50 -20.32 -12.41 10.66
N VAL A 51 -19.28 -12.31 11.50
CA VAL A 51 -19.35 -11.86 12.92
C VAL A 51 -18.26 -10.82 13.20
N ALA A 52 -18.36 -10.12 14.34
CA ALA A 52 -17.44 -9.08 14.78
C ALA A 52 -16.08 -9.63 15.27
N TYR A 53 -15.39 -10.38 14.42
CA TYR A 53 -14.09 -10.98 14.68
C TYR A 53 -13.20 -10.89 13.44
N ASP A 54 -11.93 -10.56 13.64
CA ASP A 54 -10.89 -10.58 12.60
C ASP A 54 -10.03 -11.83 12.82
N TYR A 55 -10.16 -12.82 11.94
CA TYR A 55 -9.41 -14.09 12.08
C TYR A 55 -7.94 -13.95 11.65
N ALA A 56 -7.57 -12.90 10.91
CA ALA A 56 -6.17 -12.65 10.57
C ALA A 56 -5.42 -12.05 11.78
N MET A 57 -6.05 -11.12 12.51
CA MET A 57 -5.53 -10.57 13.77
C MET A 57 -5.74 -11.52 14.96
N ASN A 58 -6.72 -12.44 14.85
CA ASN A 58 -7.19 -13.32 15.92
C ASN A 58 -7.71 -12.55 17.15
N GLU A 59 -8.52 -11.51 16.91
CA GLU A 59 -9.15 -10.68 17.94
C GLU A 59 -10.58 -10.22 17.58
N GLU A 60 -11.33 -9.78 18.60
CA GLU A 60 -12.67 -9.19 18.42
C GLU A 60 -12.57 -7.85 17.69
N SER A 61 -13.42 -7.64 16.69
CA SER A 61 -13.35 -6.49 15.78
C SER A 61 -14.74 -5.92 15.50
N LYS A 62 -15.19 -4.99 16.35
CA LYS A 62 -16.47 -4.26 16.20
C LYS A 62 -16.44 -3.14 15.14
N SER A 63 -15.48 -3.14 14.21
CA SER A 63 -15.46 -2.15 13.12
C SER A 63 -16.63 -2.28 12.15
N GLY A 64 -17.21 -3.48 12.04
CA GLY A 64 -18.24 -3.86 11.09
C GLY A 64 -18.31 -5.38 10.98
N SER A 65 -19.49 -5.91 10.64
CA SER A 65 -19.73 -7.33 10.31
C SER A 65 -21.20 -7.53 9.93
N VAL A 66 -21.54 -8.66 9.27
CA VAL A 66 -22.94 -8.98 8.93
C VAL A 66 -23.82 -9.11 10.17
N ALA A 67 -23.30 -9.61 11.29
CA ALA A 67 -24.03 -9.62 12.55
C ALA A 67 -24.33 -8.21 13.09
N GLN A 68 -23.40 -7.26 12.97
CA GLN A 68 -23.64 -5.85 13.36
C GLN A 68 -24.59 -5.13 12.40
N VAL A 69 -24.45 -5.36 11.09
CA VAL A 69 -25.43 -4.94 10.08
C VAL A 69 -26.80 -5.52 10.39
N GLY A 70 -26.89 -6.78 10.84
CA GLY A 70 -28.16 -7.42 11.19
C GLY A 70 -28.92 -6.69 12.30
N THR A 71 -28.20 -6.14 13.28
CA THR A 71 -28.78 -5.24 14.29
C THR A 71 -29.35 -3.97 13.66
N LEU A 72 -28.64 -3.33 12.73
CA LEU A 72 -29.12 -2.14 12.00
C LEU A 72 -30.33 -2.47 11.11
N VAL A 73 -30.29 -3.57 10.37
CA VAL A 73 -31.41 -4.06 9.54
C VAL A 73 -32.66 -4.30 10.40
N LYS A 74 -32.53 -4.98 11.55
CA LYS A 74 -33.66 -5.17 12.48
C LYS A 74 -34.18 -3.86 13.08
N GLN A 75 -33.36 -2.82 13.19
CA GLN A 75 -33.77 -1.50 13.67
C GLN A 75 -34.45 -0.63 12.60
N LYS A 76 -34.04 -0.73 11.33
CA LYS A 76 -34.51 0.13 10.24
C LYS A 76 -35.59 -0.48 9.34
N ARG A 77 -35.62 -1.80 9.19
CA ARG A 77 -36.53 -2.49 8.26
C ARG A 77 -38.00 -2.20 8.57
N THR A 78 -38.75 -1.92 7.52
CA THR A 78 -40.21 -1.78 7.48
C THR A 78 -40.84 -2.94 6.69
N ASP A 79 -42.17 -3.00 6.65
CA ASP A 79 -42.88 -3.97 5.79
C ASP A 79 -42.65 -3.70 4.28
N ASN A 80 -42.18 -2.50 3.91
CA ASN A 80 -41.94 -2.06 2.54
C ASN A 80 -40.47 -2.14 2.10
N THR A 81 -39.60 -2.75 2.91
CA THR A 81 -38.15 -2.83 2.62
C THR A 81 -37.82 -3.90 1.58
N VAL A 82 -36.92 -3.56 0.67
CA VAL A 82 -36.11 -4.48 -0.13
C VAL A 82 -34.69 -4.47 0.44
N LEU A 83 -34.11 -5.64 0.76
CA LEU A 83 -32.72 -5.74 1.24
C LEU A 83 -31.81 -6.36 0.17
N ILE A 84 -30.77 -5.63 -0.24
CA ILE A 84 -29.89 -5.97 -1.36
C ILE A 84 -28.44 -6.10 -0.88
N ASP A 85 -27.72 -7.12 -1.36
CA ASP A 85 -26.26 -7.13 -1.34
C ASP A 85 -25.69 -6.98 -2.76
N VAL A 86 -24.65 -6.17 -2.92
CA VAL A 86 -24.06 -5.82 -4.22
C VAL A 86 -22.75 -6.58 -4.50
N GLY A 87 -22.41 -7.64 -3.75
CA GLY A 87 -21.31 -8.55 -4.08
C GLY A 87 -20.06 -8.40 -3.23
N ASP A 88 -19.02 -9.18 -3.55
CA ASP A 88 -17.80 -9.42 -2.77
C ASP A 88 -18.10 -9.87 -1.34
N THR A 89 -18.89 -10.95 -1.27
CA THR A 89 -19.45 -11.50 -0.03
C THR A 89 -18.68 -12.74 0.44
N ILE A 90 -18.25 -13.65 -0.46
CA ILE A 90 -17.77 -15.01 -0.08
C ILE A 90 -16.25 -15.21 -0.01
N GLU A 91 -15.47 -14.13 -0.06
CA GLU A 91 -14.00 -14.11 0.06
C GLU A 91 -13.56 -13.51 1.42
N SER A 92 -12.27 -13.55 1.75
CA SER A 92 -11.68 -12.91 2.93
C SER A 92 -12.18 -13.44 4.28
N ASN A 93 -11.58 -12.95 5.36
CA ASN A 93 -11.88 -13.29 6.75
C ASN A 93 -12.28 -14.77 6.98
N SER A 94 -11.46 -15.69 6.45
CA SER A 94 -11.65 -17.16 6.52
C SER A 94 -12.90 -17.75 5.84
N ALA A 95 -13.62 -16.99 5.00
CA ALA A 95 -14.79 -17.45 4.24
C ALA A 95 -14.53 -18.71 3.39
N SER A 96 -13.32 -18.82 2.82
CA SER A 96 -12.93 -19.94 1.94
C SER A 96 -12.87 -21.31 2.63
N LEU A 97 -12.93 -21.37 3.97
CA LEU A 97 -13.04 -22.63 4.72
C LEU A 97 -14.39 -23.34 4.50
N PHE A 98 -15.42 -22.62 4.03
CA PHE A 98 -16.82 -23.04 4.20
C PHE A 98 -17.54 -23.43 2.91
N PHE A 99 -16.87 -23.48 1.76
CA PHE A 99 -17.49 -23.90 0.49
C PHE A 99 -17.96 -25.36 0.47
N ASP A 100 -17.45 -26.20 1.37
CA ASP A 100 -17.88 -27.60 1.54
C ASP A 100 -18.85 -27.83 2.70
N GLU A 101 -19.26 -26.77 3.40
CA GLU A 101 -20.37 -26.85 4.37
C GLU A 101 -21.72 -26.97 3.65
N GLU A 102 -22.76 -27.40 4.37
CA GLU A 102 -24.14 -27.48 3.84
C GLU A 102 -24.66 -26.12 3.34
N ILE A 103 -24.22 -25.05 4.01
CA ILE A 103 -24.46 -23.64 3.69
C ILE A 103 -23.25 -22.81 4.17
N HIS A 104 -22.81 -21.87 3.34
CA HIS A 104 -21.75 -20.90 3.66
C HIS A 104 -22.25 -19.87 4.69
N PRO A 105 -21.44 -19.45 5.68
CA PRO A 105 -21.92 -18.59 6.78
C PRO A 105 -22.51 -17.25 6.32
N MET A 106 -22.01 -16.67 5.23
CA MET A 106 -22.55 -15.43 4.69
C MET A 106 -23.95 -15.64 4.12
N ILE A 107 -24.17 -16.74 3.39
CA ILE A 107 -25.48 -17.10 2.84
C ILE A 107 -26.46 -17.52 3.94
N ALA A 108 -25.97 -18.16 5.00
CA ALA A 108 -26.78 -18.40 6.19
C ALA A 108 -27.21 -17.09 6.86
N ALA A 109 -26.32 -16.09 6.98
CA ALA A 109 -26.66 -14.77 7.49
C ALA A 109 -27.68 -14.04 6.60
N PHE A 110 -27.50 -14.09 5.27
CA PHE A 110 -28.42 -13.48 4.30
C PHE A 110 -29.83 -14.08 4.38
N ASN A 111 -29.93 -15.41 4.48
CA ASN A 111 -31.20 -16.11 4.64
C ASN A 111 -31.86 -15.78 5.99
N LEU A 112 -31.09 -15.69 7.09
CA LEU A 112 -31.60 -15.28 8.42
C LEU A 112 -32.12 -13.83 8.42
N LEU A 113 -31.45 -12.94 7.69
CA LEU A 113 -31.85 -11.53 7.54
C LEU A 113 -32.94 -11.30 6.50
N ASN A 114 -33.33 -12.31 5.72
CA ASN A 114 -34.24 -12.17 4.58
C ASN A 114 -33.75 -11.09 3.60
N TYR A 115 -32.54 -11.26 3.08
CA TYR A 115 -32.08 -10.55 1.88
C TYR A 115 -32.94 -10.96 0.68
N ASP A 116 -33.36 -9.97 -0.12
CA ASP A 116 -34.15 -10.16 -1.33
C ASP A 116 -33.28 -10.43 -2.56
N VAL A 117 -32.12 -9.76 -2.64
CA VAL A 117 -31.21 -9.80 -3.80
C VAL A 117 -29.75 -9.92 -3.35
N TRP A 118 -28.97 -10.69 -4.09
CA TRP A 118 -27.50 -10.72 -4.00
C TRP A 118 -26.92 -10.66 -5.42
N VAL A 119 -26.09 -9.66 -5.70
CA VAL A 119 -25.36 -9.52 -6.98
C VAL A 119 -23.96 -10.12 -6.84
N ALA A 120 -23.43 -10.76 -7.88
CA ALA A 120 -22.05 -11.22 -7.90
C ALA A 120 -21.05 -10.05 -8.02
N GLY A 121 -20.01 -10.04 -7.19
CA GLY A 121 -18.81 -9.23 -7.35
C GLY A 121 -17.63 -9.97 -7.97
N ASN A 122 -16.45 -9.36 -8.02
CA ASN A 122 -15.25 -9.99 -8.59
C ASN A 122 -14.74 -11.18 -7.76
N HIS A 123 -14.82 -11.11 -6.43
CA HIS A 123 -14.30 -12.13 -5.55
C HIS A 123 -15.17 -13.41 -5.49
N GLU A 124 -16.44 -13.32 -5.92
CA GLU A 124 -17.30 -14.49 -6.12
C GLU A 124 -16.73 -15.50 -7.13
N PHE A 125 -15.82 -15.09 -8.02
CA PHE A 125 -15.22 -15.94 -9.06
C PHE A 125 -13.96 -16.70 -8.62
N ASN A 126 -13.30 -16.28 -7.52
CA ASN A 126 -11.94 -16.72 -7.16
C ASN A 126 -11.79 -18.22 -6.90
N TYR A 127 -12.90 -18.88 -6.57
CA TYR A 127 -12.97 -20.31 -6.25
C TYR A 127 -13.66 -21.12 -7.35
N GLY A 128 -13.83 -20.52 -8.54
CA GLY A 128 -14.45 -21.11 -9.72
C GLY A 128 -15.98 -20.99 -9.74
N ILE A 129 -16.56 -20.82 -10.94
CA ILE A 129 -18.00 -20.60 -11.13
C ILE A 129 -18.86 -21.78 -10.63
N GLU A 130 -18.36 -23.03 -10.64
CA GLU A 130 -19.09 -24.16 -10.04
C GLU A 130 -19.29 -23.95 -8.52
N THR A 131 -18.27 -23.47 -7.81
CA THR A 131 -18.33 -23.16 -6.38
C THR A 131 -19.28 -21.99 -6.10
N LEU A 132 -19.25 -20.96 -6.95
CA LEU A 132 -20.19 -19.84 -6.89
C LEU A 132 -21.63 -20.32 -7.04
N LEU A 133 -21.94 -21.07 -8.10
CA LEU A 133 -23.31 -21.55 -8.38
C LEU A 133 -23.81 -22.55 -7.32
N LYS A 134 -22.92 -23.41 -6.78
CA LYS A 134 -23.20 -24.27 -5.62
C LYS A 134 -23.59 -23.45 -4.39
N THR A 135 -22.94 -22.31 -4.17
CA THR A 135 -23.16 -21.41 -3.04
C THR A 135 -24.43 -20.57 -3.23
N ALA A 136 -24.62 -19.98 -4.41
CA ALA A 136 -25.81 -19.23 -4.79
C ALA A 136 -27.09 -20.07 -4.76
N ALA A 137 -27.02 -21.36 -5.11
CA ALA A 137 -28.15 -22.29 -4.98
C ALA A 137 -28.64 -22.53 -3.53
N LYS A 138 -27.96 -21.98 -2.52
CA LYS A 138 -28.37 -21.98 -1.10
C LYS A 138 -28.99 -20.66 -0.64
N PHE A 139 -28.90 -19.60 -1.44
CA PHE A 139 -29.53 -18.32 -1.15
C PHE A 139 -31.04 -18.41 -1.42
N THR A 140 -31.87 -17.85 -0.54
CA THR A 140 -33.34 -17.90 -0.69
C THR A 140 -33.93 -16.73 -1.49
N GLY A 141 -33.16 -15.67 -1.73
CA GLY A 141 -33.53 -14.55 -2.60
C GLY A 141 -33.08 -14.74 -4.05
N ALA A 142 -33.06 -13.64 -4.81
CA ALA A 142 -32.60 -13.63 -6.20
C ALA A 142 -31.10 -13.38 -6.31
N PHE A 143 -30.35 -14.36 -6.83
CA PHE A 143 -28.95 -14.18 -7.21
C PHE A 143 -28.83 -13.62 -8.64
N LEU A 144 -28.13 -12.49 -8.80
CA LEU A 144 -27.99 -11.80 -10.09
C LEU A 144 -26.53 -11.78 -10.58
N CYS A 145 -26.33 -12.11 -11.86
CA CYS A 145 -25.04 -12.01 -12.55
C CYS A 145 -25.28 -11.95 -14.06
N GLY A 146 -25.75 -10.80 -14.54
CA GLY A 146 -26.34 -10.69 -15.87
C GLY A 146 -25.37 -10.69 -17.06
N ASN A 147 -24.06 -10.51 -16.84
CA ASN A 147 -23.06 -10.25 -17.91
C ASN A 147 -21.91 -11.28 -17.97
N VAL A 148 -22.10 -12.46 -17.37
CA VAL A 148 -21.16 -13.58 -17.48
C VAL A 148 -21.88 -14.80 -18.04
N TYR A 149 -21.37 -15.34 -19.14
CA TYR A 149 -22.01 -16.36 -19.95
C TYR A 149 -21.13 -17.61 -20.13
N ASP A 150 -21.76 -18.78 -20.15
CA ASP A 150 -21.09 -20.04 -20.51
C ASP A 150 -20.84 -20.18 -22.04
N GLN A 151 -20.25 -21.30 -22.44
CA GLN A 151 -19.96 -21.61 -23.85
C GLN A 151 -21.21 -21.73 -24.75
N ASP A 152 -22.39 -21.99 -24.18
CA ASP A 152 -23.66 -22.06 -24.89
C ASP A 152 -24.35 -20.67 -24.97
N ASN A 153 -23.69 -19.60 -24.50
CA ASN A 153 -24.19 -18.24 -24.32
C ASN A 153 -25.36 -18.12 -23.33
N LYS A 154 -25.46 -19.03 -22.35
CA LYS A 154 -26.40 -18.89 -21.24
C LYS A 154 -25.73 -18.09 -20.12
N ALA A 155 -26.45 -17.10 -19.58
CA ALA A 155 -25.99 -16.34 -18.42
C ALA A 155 -25.89 -17.25 -17.18
N ILE A 156 -24.87 -17.05 -16.35
CA ILE A 156 -24.68 -17.88 -15.14
C ILE A 156 -25.63 -17.50 -14.01
N GLY A 157 -26.12 -16.25 -14.00
CA GLY A 157 -27.20 -15.76 -13.15
C GLY A 157 -28.20 -14.93 -13.95
N GLU A 158 -29.33 -14.58 -13.34
CA GLU A 158 -30.28 -13.65 -13.98
C GLU A 158 -29.70 -12.23 -14.00
N ALA A 159 -30.07 -11.41 -14.99
CA ALA A 159 -29.69 -10.00 -15.05
C ALA A 159 -30.66 -9.08 -14.28
N TYR A 160 -31.83 -9.60 -13.90
CA TYR A 160 -32.99 -8.82 -13.51
C TYR A 160 -33.91 -9.60 -12.58
N THR A 161 -34.43 -8.94 -11.55
CA THR A 161 -35.60 -9.41 -10.78
C THR A 161 -36.64 -8.30 -10.60
N LEU A 162 -37.89 -8.67 -10.39
CA LEU A 162 -39.02 -7.77 -10.13
C LEU A 162 -39.63 -8.13 -8.78
N LEU A 163 -39.60 -7.18 -7.85
CA LEU A 163 -40.14 -7.30 -6.50
C LEU A 163 -41.36 -6.40 -6.34
N GLU A 164 -42.23 -6.72 -5.39
CA GLU A 164 -43.40 -5.91 -5.05
C GLU A 164 -43.44 -5.63 -3.53
N ARG A 165 -43.75 -4.38 -3.17
CA ARG A 165 -43.93 -3.91 -1.79
C ARG A 165 -45.09 -2.92 -1.75
N ASP A 166 -46.11 -3.21 -0.94
CA ASP A 166 -47.38 -2.45 -0.90
C ASP A 166 -47.94 -2.08 -2.30
N GLY A 167 -47.86 -3.03 -3.25
CA GLY A 167 -48.32 -2.86 -4.62
C GLY A 167 -47.44 -1.97 -5.52
N VAL A 168 -46.35 -1.41 -5.01
CA VAL A 168 -45.30 -0.72 -5.79
C VAL A 168 -44.31 -1.76 -6.27
N LYS A 169 -43.89 -1.67 -7.54
CA LYS A 169 -43.00 -2.63 -8.18
C LYS A 169 -41.59 -2.08 -8.34
N ILE A 170 -40.61 -2.86 -7.90
CA ILE A 170 -39.19 -2.50 -7.90
C ILE A 170 -38.44 -3.46 -8.83
N ALA A 171 -37.90 -2.93 -9.92
CA ALA A 171 -36.95 -3.64 -10.76
C ALA A 171 -35.55 -3.54 -10.15
N VAL A 172 -34.85 -4.66 -10.00
CA VAL A 172 -33.43 -4.67 -9.63
C VAL A 172 -32.64 -5.32 -10.78
N ILE A 173 -31.70 -4.56 -11.34
CA ILE A 173 -30.80 -4.97 -12.43
C ILE A 173 -29.42 -5.25 -11.82
N GLY A 174 -28.80 -6.40 -12.10
CA GLY A 174 -27.57 -6.84 -11.45
C GLY A 174 -26.43 -7.21 -12.43
N TYR A 175 -25.30 -6.51 -12.32
CA TYR A 175 -24.11 -6.74 -13.14
C TYR A 175 -22.80 -6.62 -12.34
N VAL A 176 -21.80 -7.39 -12.75
CA VAL A 176 -20.42 -7.30 -12.23
C VAL A 176 -19.54 -6.48 -13.18
N THR A 177 -18.50 -5.83 -12.66
CA THR A 177 -17.49 -5.14 -13.48
C THR A 177 -16.95 -6.04 -14.61
N PRO A 178 -16.83 -5.54 -15.87
CA PRO A 178 -16.21 -6.31 -16.96
C PRO A 178 -14.73 -6.65 -16.70
N ASN A 179 -14.10 -5.97 -15.74
CA ASN A 179 -12.70 -6.12 -15.39
C ASN A 179 -12.36 -7.40 -14.62
N ILE A 180 -13.34 -8.25 -14.25
CA ILE A 180 -13.06 -9.60 -13.70
C ILE A 180 -12.11 -10.43 -14.57
N THR A 181 -12.11 -10.17 -15.89
CA THR A 181 -11.19 -10.80 -16.85
C THR A 181 -9.72 -10.40 -16.69
N HIS A 182 -9.41 -9.31 -15.98
CA HIS A 182 -8.04 -8.90 -15.65
C HIS A 182 -7.50 -9.63 -14.42
N TRP A 183 -8.33 -9.84 -13.39
CA TRP A 183 -7.91 -10.44 -12.12
C TRP A 183 -8.05 -11.95 -12.08
N ASP A 184 -9.10 -12.51 -12.69
CA ASP A 184 -9.51 -13.92 -12.49
C ASP A 184 -9.60 -14.72 -13.81
N ALA A 185 -8.74 -14.37 -14.77
CA ALA A 185 -8.74 -14.91 -16.13
C ALA A 185 -8.71 -16.46 -16.22
N GLU A 186 -8.05 -17.14 -15.27
CA GLU A 186 -7.93 -18.60 -15.28
C GLU A 186 -9.23 -19.32 -14.88
N ASN A 187 -9.98 -18.78 -13.91
CA ASN A 187 -11.31 -19.30 -13.55
C ASN A 187 -12.37 -18.91 -14.59
N LEU A 188 -12.14 -17.83 -15.35
CA LEU A 188 -13.04 -17.31 -16.37
C LEU A 188 -12.75 -17.79 -17.81
N LYS A 189 -11.69 -18.58 -18.05
CA LYS A 189 -11.24 -18.99 -19.40
C LYS A 189 -12.28 -19.73 -20.26
N GLU A 190 -13.27 -20.37 -19.63
CA GLU A 190 -14.38 -21.07 -20.29
C GLU A 190 -15.68 -20.25 -20.30
N TYR A 191 -15.59 -18.96 -19.99
CA TYR A 191 -16.73 -18.04 -19.88
C TYR A 191 -16.50 -16.77 -20.71
N LYS A 192 -17.59 -16.15 -21.13
CA LYS A 192 -17.59 -14.87 -21.83
C LYS A 192 -18.13 -13.82 -20.87
N VAL A 193 -17.31 -12.82 -20.57
CA VAL A 193 -17.72 -11.62 -19.81
C VAL A 193 -18.02 -10.50 -20.80
N THR A 194 -19.10 -9.76 -20.58
CA THR A 194 -19.48 -8.58 -21.38
C THR A 194 -19.41 -7.30 -20.57
N ASN A 195 -19.22 -6.17 -21.25
CA ASN A 195 -19.44 -4.83 -20.72
C ASN A 195 -20.91 -4.45 -20.97
N PRO A 196 -21.77 -4.37 -19.94
CA PRO A 196 -23.22 -4.15 -20.10
C PRO A 196 -23.60 -2.85 -20.82
N LEU A 197 -22.72 -1.84 -20.77
CA LEU A 197 -22.91 -0.56 -21.44
C LEU A 197 -22.67 -0.68 -22.95
N ASP A 198 -21.55 -1.30 -23.34
CA ASP A 198 -21.13 -1.43 -24.74
C ASP A 198 -21.92 -2.53 -25.49
N SER A 199 -22.31 -3.61 -24.79
CA SER A 199 -23.12 -4.70 -25.34
C SER A 199 -24.56 -4.27 -25.60
N GLY A 200 -25.05 -3.27 -24.87
CA GLY A 200 -26.46 -2.86 -24.83
C GLY A 200 -27.33 -3.68 -23.88
N GLU A 201 -26.77 -4.63 -23.14
CA GLU A 201 -27.50 -5.47 -22.17
C GLU A 201 -28.19 -4.62 -21.08
N MET A 202 -27.49 -3.58 -20.56
CA MET A 202 -28.10 -2.66 -19.59
C MET A 202 -29.28 -1.90 -20.19
N LYS A 203 -29.17 -1.47 -21.45
CA LYS A 203 -30.24 -0.75 -22.16
C LYS A 203 -31.48 -1.64 -22.32
N GLU A 204 -31.29 -2.93 -22.61
CA GLU A 204 -32.39 -3.88 -22.70
C GLU A 204 -33.11 -4.03 -21.36
N MET A 205 -32.36 -4.17 -20.25
CA MET A 205 -32.94 -4.31 -18.92
C MET A 205 -33.65 -3.04 -18.43
N VAL A 206 -33.11 -1.85 -18.70
CA VAL A 206 -33.79 -0.57 -18.40
C VAL A 206 -35.06 -0.41 -19.23
N GLU A 207 -35.02 -0.70 -20.54
CA GLU A 207 -36.21 -0.63 -21.40
C GLU A 207 -37.26 -1.71 -21.07
N LYS A 208 -36.87 -2.81 -20.43
CA LYS A 208 -37.81 -3.78 -19.83
C LYS A 208 -38.41 -3.20 -18.53
N ALA A 209 -37.56 -2.75 -17.61
CA ALA A 209 -37.96 -2.21 -16.31
C ALA A 209 -39.00 -1.08 -16.43
N LYS A 210 -38.80 -0.13 -17.37
CA LYS A 210 -39.72 0.98 -17.68
C LYS A 210 -41.14 0.56 -18.11
N LYS A 211 -41.38 -0.73 -18.39
CA LYS A 211 -42.70 -1.28 -18.76
C LYS A 211 -43.36 -2.09 -17.63
N GLU A 212 -42.58 -2.48 -16.62
CA GLU A 212 -42.95 -3.51 -15.65
C GLU A 212 -42.86 -3.02 -14.19
N ALA A 213 -42.07 -1.99 -13.90
CA ALA A 213 -41.77 -1.47 -12.57
C ALA A 213 -42.06 0.04 -12.42
N ASP A 214 -42.27 0.47 -11.18
CA ASP A 214 -42.45 1.87 -10.76
C ASP A 214 -41.13 2.50 -10.28
N ILE A 215 -40.17 1.67 -9.85
CA ILE A 215 -38.83 2.06 -9.36
C ILE A 215 -37.79 1.19 -10.08
N ILE A 216 -36.71 1.80 -10.59
CA ILE A 216 -35.61 1.13 -11.27
C ILE A 216 -34.31 1.26 -10.45
N VAL A 217 -33.84 0.12 -9.92
CA VAL A 217 -32.58 0.01 -9.16
C VAL A 217 -31.55 -0.72 -10.01
N ALA A 218 -30.35 -0.17 -10.15
CA ALA A 218 -29.21 -0.90 -10.68
C ALA A 218 -28.23 -1.20 -9.55
N ALA A 219 -28.05 -2.47 -9.22
CA ALA A 219 -27.03 -2.93 -8.28
C ALA A 219 -25.82 -3.38 -9.10
N LEU A 220 -24.80 -2.53 -9.15
CA LEU A 220 -23.63 -2.68 -10.02
C LEU A 220 -22.41 -2.93 -9.14
N HIS A 221 -21.78 -4.09 -9.30
CA HIS A 221 -20.51 -4.36 -8.63
C HIS A 221 -19.36 -3.68 -9.38
N MET A 222 -19.31 -2.37 -9.22
CA MET A 222 -18.46 -1.39 -9.90
C MET A 222 -18.35 -0.17 -8.97
N GLY A 223 -17.14 0.37 -8.80
CA GLY A 223 -16.96 1.65 -8.10
C GLY A 223 -17.64 2.79 -8.84
N VAL A 224 -17.83 3.94 -8.17
CA VAL A 224 -18.42 5.12 -8.83
C VAL A 224 -17.63 5.53 -10.09
N GLU A 225 -16.31 5.67 -9.98
CA GLU A 225 -15.42 5.98 -11.10
C GLU A 225 -14.90 4.72 -11.80
N GLY A 226 -14.62 4.83 -13.11
CA GLY A 226 -14.18 3.72 -13.95
C GLY A 226 -12.70 3.34 -13.78
N GLU A 227 -12.38 2.09 -14.11
CA GLU A 227 -11.03 1.53 -14.01
C GLU A 227 -10.41 1.20 -15.38
N PHE A 228 -9.07 1.08 -15.41
CA PHE A 228 -8.25 0.72 -16.59
C PHE A 228 -8.52 1.56 -17.86
N ASP A 229 -8.95 2.81 -17.69
CA ASP A 229 -9.43 3.71 -18.75
C ASP A 229 -10.59 3.12 -19.59
N GLN A 230 -11.33 2.14 -19.05
CA GLN A 230 -12.42 1.45 -19.72
C GLN A 230 -13.78 2.05 -19.36
N LYS A 231 -14.46 2.65 -20.34
CA LYS A 231 -15.84 3.12 -20.18
C LYS A 231 -16.80 1.96 -19.88
N GLY A 232 -17.75 2.15 -18.98
CA GLY A 232 -18.73 1.13 -18.56
C GLY A 232 -18.22 0.18 -17.48
N SER A 233 -17.06 0.51 -16.87
CA SER A 233 -16.53 -0.20 -15.69
C SER A 233 -16.81 0.51 -14.36
N GLY A 234 -17.35 1.73 -14.38
CA GLY A 234 -17.76 2.49 -13.19
C GLY A 234 -19.24 2.87 -13.23
N ALA A 235 -19.90 2.88 -12.08
CA ALA A 235 -21.33 3.16 -11.94
C ALA A 235 -21.74 4.54 -12.50
N ALA A 236 -20.85 5.54 -12.45
CA ALA A 236 -21.14 6.89 -12.90
C ALA A 236 -21.23 7.04 -14.44
N ASP A 237 -20.76 6.05 -15.22
CA ASP A 237 -21.03 5.96 -16.67
C ASP A 237 -22.49 5.56 -16.95
N TYR A 238 -23.06 4.71 -16.10
CA TYR A 238 -24.43 4.20 -16.24
C TYR A 238 -25.46 5.27 -15.84
N ALA A 239 -25.20 6.05 -14.79
CA ALA A 239 -26.01 7.22 -14.44
C ALA A 239 -26.07 8.26 -15.58
N GLU A 240 -24.95 8.51 -16.24
CA GLU A 240 -24.89 9.41 -17.40
C GLU A 240 -25.66 8.86 -18.60
N ALA A 241 -25.53 7.55 -18.89
CA ALA A 241 -26.15 6.91 -20.05
C ALA A 241 -27.66 6.63 -19.89
N PHE A 242 -28.13 6.43 -18.66
CA PHE A 242 -29.50 5.95 -18.35
C PHE A 242 -30.16 6.77 -17.23
N PRO A 243 -30.59 8.02 -17.51
CA PRO A 243 -31.32 8.85 -16.53
C PRO A 243 -32.72 8.32 -16.15
N ASP A 244 -33.17 7.23 -16.78
CA ASP A 244 -34.37 6.48 -16.36
C ASP A 244 -34.11 5.58 -15.13
N ILE A 245 -32.86 5.43 -14.65
CA ILE A 245 -32.55 4.70 -13.42
C ILE A 245 -32.82 5.61 -12.21
N ASP A 246 -33.44 5.07 -11.17
CA ASP A 246 -33.73 5.85 -9.96
C ASP A 246 -32.57 5.83 -8.97
N VAL A 247 -32.06 4.63 -8.68
CA VAL A 247 -30.99 4.40 -7.72
C VAL A 247 -29.94 3.47 -8.34
N ILE A 248 -28.68 3.84 -8.24
CA ILE A 248 -27.54 2.94 -8.43
C ILE A 248 -26.94 2.63 -7.06
N LEU A 249 -26.86 1.34 -6.75
CA LEU A 249 -26.06 0.83 -5.65
C LEU A 249 -24.71 0.40 -6.27
N ALA A 250 -23.65 1.11 -5.93
CA ALA A 250 -22.27 0.82 -6.30
C ALA A 250 -21.58 -0.03 -5.23
N ALA A 251 -20.40 -0.57 -5.55
CA ALA A 251 -19.57 -1.43 -4.69
C ALA A 251 -18.10 -1.39 -5.18
N HIS A 252 -17.22 -2.31 -4.78
CA HIS A 252 -15.83 -2.47 -5.28
C HIS A 252 -14.84 -1.34 -4.95
N GLY A 253 -15.27 -0.07 -4.90
CA GLY A 253 -14.42 1.05 -4.46
C GLY A 253 -14.16 1.06 -2.94
N HIS A 254 -15.07 0.46 -2.17
CA HIS A 254 -15.10 0.48 -0.70
C HIS A 254 -15.23 1.90 -0.10
N GLU A 255 -15.74 2.85 -0.88
CA GLU A 255 -15.87 4.25 -0.49
C GLU A 255 -17.28 4.57 0.04
N GLU A 256 -17.37 5.55 0.94
CA GLU A 256 -18.66 6.05 1.45
C GLU A 256 -19.15 7.15 0.50
N VAL A 257 -19.97 6.78 -0.50
CA VAL A 257 -20.48 7.72 -1.51
C VAL A 257 -22.00 7.84 -1.41
N ASN A 258 -22.49 9.08 -1.48
CA ASN A 258 -23.92 9.41 -1.53
C ASN A 258 -24.06 10.71 -2.36
N GLU A 259 -24.34 10.57 -3.65
CA GLU A 259 -24.42 11.69 -4.58
C GLU A 259 -25.51 11.50 -5.64
N THR A 260 -25.83 12.57 -6.37
CA THR A 260 -26.79 12.53 -7.48
C THR A 260 -26.12 12.96 -8.77
N LYS A 261 -26.08 12.07 -9.77
CA LYS A 261 -25.54 12.32 -11.11
C LYS A 261 -26.63 12.14 -12.16
N ASN A 262 -26.84 13.15 -13.01
CA ASN A 262 -27.85 13.14 -14.07
C ASN A 262 -29.30 12.79 -13.61
N GLY A 263 -29.64 13.08 -12.34
CA GLY A 263 -30.94 12.74 -11.74
C GLY A 263 -31.02 11.34 -11.10
N VAL A 264 -29.98 10.52 -11.25
CA VAL A 264 -29.82 9.20 -10.65
C VAL A 264 -29.13 9.34 -9.30
N LEU A 265 -29.67 8.71 -8.24
CA LEU A 265 -29.05 8.67 -6.92
C LEU A 265 -28.01 7.53 -6.90
N ILE A 266 -26.75 7.82 -6.56
CA ILE A 266 -25.67 6.84 -6.48
C ILE A 266 -25.26 6.69 -5.01
N VAL A 267 -25.23 5.46 -4.52
CA VAL A 267 -24.82 5.12 -3.15
C VAL A 267 -23.80 3.99 -3.15
N GLU A 268 -22.70 4.15 -2.41
CA GLU A 268 -21.66 3.13 -2.19
C GLU A 268 -21.39 2.96 -0.69
N ASN A 269 -21.11 1.73 -0.24
CA ASN A 269 -20.79 1.42 1.15
C ASN A 269 -19.28 1.24 1.37
N LYS A 270 -18.87 1.38 2.63
CA LYS A 270 -17.60 0.79 3.09
C LYS A 270 -17.74 -0.72 3.26
N SER A 271 -16.68 -1.43 2.91
CA SER A 271 -16.56 -2.88 2.99
C SER A 271 -16.57 -3.46 4.42
N GLN A 272 -16.57 -4.79 4.51
CA GLN A 272 -16.53 -5.60 5.73
C GLN A 272 -17.71 -5.34 6.68
N GLY A 273 -18.86 -4.90 6.14
CA GLY A 273 -20.05 -4.54 6.92
C GLY A 273 -19.82 -3.36 7.86
N GLN A 274 -18.92 -2.44 7.50
CA GLN A 274 -18.68 -1.19 8.24
C GLN A 274 -19.86 -0.21 8.14
N THR A 275 -20.62 -0.26 7.03
CA THR A 275 -21.81 0.56 6.82
C THR A 275 -22.99 -0.22 6.28
N LEU A 276 -24.19 0.36 6.43
CA LEU A 276 -25.44 -0.05 5.78
C LEU A 276 -26.05 1.19 5.11
N ALA A 277 -26.31 1.12 3.82
CA ALA A 277 -27.05 2.16 3.11
C ALA A 277 -28.55 2.01 3.38
N ASP A 278 -29.23 3.13 3.62
CA ASP A 278 -30.66 3.23 3.88
C ASP A 278 -31.26 4.28 2.93
N VAL A 279 -31.99 3.82 1.91
CA VAL A 279 -32.55 4.65 0.84
C VAL A 279 -34.07 4.67 0.96
N ASP A 280 -34.61 5.84 1.28
CA ASP A 280 -36.04 6.12 1.28
C ASP A 280 -36.46 6.63 -0.10
N ILE A 281 -37.52 6.05 -0.67
CA ILE A 281 -38.13 6.47 -1.94
C ILE A 281 -39.63 6.71 -1.72
N SER A 282 -40.03 7.98 -1.81
CA SER A 282 -41.43 8.40 -1.68
C SER A 282 -42.10 8.34 -3.05
N VAL A 283 -43.23 7.66 -3.15
CA VAL A 283 -43.99 7.48 -4.40
C VAL A 283 -45.48 7.79 -4.22
N LYS A 284 -46.15 8.24 -5.28
CA LYS A 284 -47.61 8.44 -5.32
C LYS A 284 -48.19 7.81 -6.60
N PRO A 285 -49.48 7.44 -6.63
CA PRO A 285 -50.07 6.84 -7.83
C PRO A 285 -50.02 7.75 -9.07
N ASP A 286 -49.63 7.17 -10.21
CA ASP A 286 -49.43 7.87 -11.48
C ASP A 286 -50.74 8.21 -12.23
N GLY A 287 -51.84 7.58 -11.82
CA GLY A 287 -53.16 7.69 -12.44
C GLY A 287 -53.45 6.67 -13.54
N ASN A 288 -52.48 5.86 -13.97
CA ASN A 288 -52.63 4.77 -14.94
C ASN A 288 -52.62 3.38 -14.28
N GLY A 289 -52.28 3.31 -12.99
CA GLY A 289 -52.30 2.07 -12.20
C GLY A 289 -50.92 1.64 -11.67
N GLY A 290 -49.89 2.47 -11.86
CA GLY A 290 -48.60 2.37 -11.21
C GLY A 290 -48.35 3.56 -10.29
N TYR A 291 -47.08 3.86 -10.03
CA TYR A 291 -46.62 4.94 -9.16
C TYR A 291 -45.54 5.78 -9.84
N GLU A 292 -45.50 7.07 -9.53
CA GLU A 292 -44.39 7.97 -9.87
C GLU A 292 -43.66 8.42 -8.61
N ILE A 293 -42.32 8.50 -8.69
CA ILE A 293 -41.46 8.94 -7.58
C ILE A 293 -41.62 10.45 -7.36
N THR A 294 -41.66 10.83 -6.08
CA THR A 294 -41.83 12.21 -5.60
C THR A 294 -40.59 12.73 -4.90
N ASP A 295 -39.91 11.89 -4.14
CA ASP A 295 -38.62 12.17 -3.49
C ASP A 295 -37.79 10.88 -3.40
N LYS A 296 -36.46 11.02 -3.35
CA LYS A 296 -35.52 9.92 -3.07
C LYS A 296 -34.28 10.46 -2.38
N LYS A 297 -33.87 9.81 -1.29
CA LYS A 297 -32.74 10.22 -0.45
C LYS A 297 -32.08 8.99 0.16
N ALA A 298 -30.79 9.08 0.47
CA ALA A 298 -30.06 8.04 1.17
C ALA A 298 -29.38 8.59 2.42
N GLU A 299 -29.25 7.75 3.45
CA GLU A 299 -28.27 7.89 4.52
C GLU A 299 -27.39 6.63 4.59
N ILE A 300 -26.16 6.77 5.11
CA ILE A 300 -25.24 5.66 5.30
C ILE A 300 -24.98 5.52 6.80
N LEU A 301 -25.37 4.36 7.34
CA LEU A 301 -25.35 4.06 8.77
C LEU A 301 -24.07 3.31 9.12
N ALA A 302 -23.26 3.87 10.03
CA ALA A 302 -22.08 3.18 10.52
C ALA A 302 -22.46 2.02 11.46
N ALA A 303 -21.96 0.82 11.18
CA ALA A 303 -22.07 -0.37 12.03
C ALA A 303 -20.98 -0.44 13.12
N LYS A 304 -20.00 0.47 13.08
CA LYS A 304 -18.92 0.53 14.06
C LYS A 304 -19.47 0.66 15.48
N ASP A 305 -18.96 -0.16 16.40
CA ASP A 305 -19.32 -0.19 17.82
C ASP A 305 -20.81 -0.54 18.09
N VAL A 306 -21.60 -0.87 17.06
CA VAL A 306 -22.94 -1.48 17.19
C VAL A 306 -22.79 -2.89 17.75
N GLU A 307 -23.66 -3.29 18.67
CA GLU A 307 -23.63 -4.67 19.20
C GLU A 307 -24.07 -5.69 18.13
N PRO A 308 -23.32 -6.79 17.92
CA PRO A 308 -23.71 -7.84 16.98
C PRO A 308 -25.06 -8.46 17.33
N ASP A 309 -25.84 -8.78 16.31
CA ASP A 309 -27.13 -9.44 16.49
C ASP A 309 -26.95 -10.82 17.15
N ALA A 310 -27.65 -11.04 18.27
CA ALA A 310 -27.46 -12.23 19.08
C ALA A 310 -27.91 -13.52 18.36
N ASP A 311 -29.03 -13.47 17.64
CA ASP A 311 -29.59 -14.64 16.94
C ASP A 311 -28.66 -15.08 15.81
N ILE A 312 -28.14 -14.12 15.04
CA ILE A 312 -27.17 -14.37 13.95
C ILE A 312 -25.85 -14.86 14.52
N THR A 313 -25.34 -14.24 15.59
CA THR A 313 -24.09 -14.65 16.23
C THR A 313 -24.17 -16.06 16.80
N GLU A 314 -25.29 -16.44 17.43
CA GLU A 314 -25.53 -17.80 17.92
C GLU A 314 -25.63 -18.80 16.75
N ALA A 315 -26.42 -18.49 15.72
CA ALA A 315 -26.58 -19.36 14.55
C ALA A 315 -25.26 -19.60 13.78
N LEU A 316 -24.34 -18.63 13.79
CA LEU A 316 -23.05 -18.72 13.08
C LEU A 316 -21.88 -19.18 13.97
N SER A 317 -22.11 -19.41 15.26
CA SER A 317 -21.08 -19.76 16.25
C SER A 317 -20.19 -20.95 15.87
N LYS A 318 -20.72 -21.97 15.15
CA LYS A 318 -19.90 -23.10 14.67
C LYS A 318 -18.86 -22.70 13.63
N TYR A 319 -19.15 -21.70 12.79
CA TYR A 319 -18.25 -21.20 11.75
C TYR A 319 -17.17 -20.31 12.37
N ASP A 320 -17.57 -19.45 13.32
CA ASP A 320 -16.66 -18.64 14.13
C ASP A 320 -15.63 -19.51 14.89
N ALA A 321 -16.09 -20.56 15.56
CA ALA A 321 -15.21 -21.50 16.24
C ALA A 321 -14.20 -22.18 15.28
N ARG A 322 -14.64 -22.61 14.10
CA ARG A 322 -13.78 -23.24 13.08
C ARG A 322 -12.78 -22.25 12.46
N ALA A 323 -13.16 -21.00 12.24
CA ALA A 323 -12.25 -19.97 11.74
C ALA A 323 -11.21 -19.53 12.80
N LYS A 324 -11.58 -19.48 14.08
CA LYS A 324 -10.66 -19.29 15.21
C LYS A 324 -9.67 -20.44 15.41
N GLU A 325 -10.06 -21.67 15.06
CA GLU A 325 -9.15 -22.82 15.03
C GLU A 325 -8.17 -22.72 13.85
N ASP A 326 -8.67 -22.45 12.64
CA ASP A 326 -7.83 -22.26 11.44
C ASP A 326 -6.81 -21.12 11.60
N ALA A 327 -7.22 -19.97 12.15
CA ALA A 327 -6.33 -18.85 12.46
C ALA A 327 -5.12 -19.25 13.32
N GLN A 328 -5.31 -20.20 14.24
CA GLN A 328 -4.28 -20.68 15.16
C GLN A 328 -3.50 -21.89 14.62
N THR A 329 -3.81 -22.37 13.41
CA THR A 329 -3.09 -23.49 12.78
C THR A 329 -1.62 -23.13 12.57
N VAL A 330 -0.72 -24.03 12.98
CA VAL A 330 0.72 -23.90 12.74
C VAL A 330 0.99 -24.13 11.26
N VAL A 331 1.43 -23.07 10.58
CA VAL A 331 1.78 -23.06 9.14
C VAL A 331 3.29 -23.14 8.89
N GLY A 332 4.11 -22.92 9.92
CA GLY A 332 5.56 -23.01 9.79
C GLY A 332 6.33 -22.92 11.10
N GLN A 333 7.63 -22.67 10.98
CA GLN A 333 8.58 -22.57 12.08
C GLN A 333 9.69 -21.56 11.77
N LEU A 334 9.93 -20.62 12.69
CA LEU A 334 11.10 -19.74 12.68
C LEU A 334 12.22 -20.40 13.50
N LYS A 335 13.46 -20.37 13.00
CA LYS A 335 14.65 -20.95 13.65
C LYS A 335 15.84 -20.00 13.63
N GLY A 336 16.66 -20.03 14.67
CA GLY A 336 17.91 -19.26 14.75
C GLY A 336 17.72 -17.82 15.25
N GLY A 337 16.70 -17.58 16.08
CA GLY A 337 16.39 -16.28 16.65
C GLY A 337 15.18 -15.56 16.03
N ASP A 338 14.89 -14.37 16.56
CA ASP A 338 13.76 -13.52 16.20
C ASP A 338 14.00 -12.75 14.89
N LEU A 339 12.93 -12.34 14.20
CA LEU A 339 13.03 -11.56 12.95
C LEU A 339 13.50 -10.11 13.17
N VAL A 340 13.29 -9.56 14.36
CA VAL A 340 13.83 -8.28 14.83
C VAL A 340 14.65 -8.55 16.10
N PRO A 341 15.92 -8.11 16.18
CA PRO A 341 16.76 -8.32 17.35
C PRO A 341 16.23 -7.54 18.58
N GLU A 342 16.84 -7.76 19.74
CA GLU A 342 16.50 -7.03 20.97
C GLU A 342 16.60 -5.51 20.76
N THR A 343 15.61 -4.77 21.26
CA THR A 343 15.59 -3.31 21.19
C THR A 343 16.75 -2.71 21.99
N GLU A 344 17.62 -1.97 21.33
CA GLU A 344 18.78 -1.39 21.99
C GLU A 344 18.39 -0.28 22.96
N ILE A 345 17.47 0.61 22.58
CA ILE A 345 17.02 1.75 23.39
C ILE A 345 15.48 1.78 23.43
N PRO A 346 14.85 1.58 24.60
CA PRO A 346 13.39 1.67 24.72
C PRO A 346 12.84 3.00 24.19
N GLY A 347 11.87 2.93 23.28
CA GLY A 347 11.31 4.10 22.58
C GLY A 347 11.98 4.41 21.23
N ILE A 348 12.99 3.65 20.81
CA ILE A 348 13.59 3.72 19.47
C ILE A 348 13.38 2.37 18.78
N THR A 349 12.57 2.34 17.71
CA THR A 349 12.24 1.10 16.99
C THR A 349 13.46 0.56 16.24
N GLN A 350 13.88 -0.67 16.57
CA GLN A 350 15.10 -1.26 15.98
C GLN A 350 15.04 -1.37 14.45
N SER A 351 13.90 -1.81 13.89
CA SER A 351 13.70 -1.87 12.43
C SER A 351 13.74 -0.51 11.74
N GLN A 352 13.58 0.60 12.46
CA GLN A 352 13.65 1.95 11.88
C GLN A 352 15.05 2.58 11.98
N ILE A 353 16.06 1.87 12.51
CA ILE A 353 17.45 2.38 12.60
C ILE A 353 18.49 1.42 12.03
N GLN A 354 18.10 0.17 11.72
CA GLN A 354 18.96 -0.83 11.08
C GLN A 354 18.16 -1.81 10.24
N GLU A 355 18.85 -2.55 9.37
CA GLU A 355 18.25 -3.69 8.67
C GLU A 355 17.77 -4.76 9.67
N THR A 356 16.62 -5.38 9.39
CA THR A 356 16.04 -6.47 10.18
C THR A 356 15.43 -7.52 9.27
N ALA A 357 15.47 -8.79 9.69
CA ALA A 357 14.98 -9.90 8.88
C ALA A 357 13.46 -9.83 8.64
N MET A 358 12.70 -9.19 9.54
CA MET A 358 11.28 -8.90 9.34
C MET A 358 11.03 -8.09 8.07
N ILE A 359 11.74 -6.96 7.90
CA ILE A 359 11.55 -6.07 6.76
C ILE A 359 12.09 -6.69 5.46
N ASN A 360 13.17 -7.49 5.55
CA ASN A 360 13.65 -8.29 4.42
C ASN A 360 12.58 -9.33 3.99
N LEU A 361 11.99 -10.08 4.93
CA LEU A 361 10.93 -11.07 4.66
C LEU A 361 9.72 -10.45 3.94
N ILE A 362 9.22 -9.31 4.43
CA ILE A 362 8.10 -8.58 3.80
C ILE A 362 8.49 -8.17 2.37
N ASN A 363 9.66 -7.55 2.19
CA ASN A 363 10.13 -7.14 0.86
C ASN A 363 10.38 -8.32 -0.08
N GLN A 364 10.85 -9.48 0.40
CA GLN A 364 11.02 -10.68 -0.41
C GLN A 364 9.68 -11.21 -0.93
N ALA A 365 8.67 -11.33 -0.06
CA ALA A 365 7.33 -11.75 -0.47
C ALA A 365 6.72 -10.78 -1.50
N GLN A 366 6.77 -9.46 -1.23
CA GLN A 366 6.29 -8.43 -2.15
C GLN A 366 7.03 -8.48 -3.51
N MET A 367 8.36 -8.58 -3.55
CA MET A 367 9.11 -8.70 -4.82
C MET A 367 8.81 -9.99 -5.58
N TYR A 368 8.59 -11.10 -4.87
CA TYR A 368 8.33 -12.38 -5.53
C TYR A 368 6.96 -12.40 -6.22
N TYR A 369 5.89 -12.06 -5.50
CA TYR A 369 4.53 -12.10 -6.06
C TYR A 369 4.27 -10.91 -7.00
N GLY A 370 4.89 -9.75 -6.78
CA GLY A 370 4.86 -8.61 -7.71
C GLY A 370 5.88 -8.68 -8.86
N GLU A 371 6.64 -9.78 -8.99
CA GLU A 371 7.75 -9.97 -9.94
C GLU A 371 8.62 -8.71 -10.15
N ALA A 372 9.04 -8.06 -9.06
CA ALA A 372 9.59 -6.70 -9.09
C ALA A 372 11.11 -6.64 -8.94
N ASP A 373 11.74 -5.59 -9.50
CA ASP A 373 13.16 -5.27 -9.26
C ASP A 373 13.39 -4.74 -7.84
N VAL A 374 12.41 -4.03 -7.30
CA VAL A 374 12.48 -3.25 -6.04
C VAL A 374 11.18 -3.45 -5.27
N SER A 375 11.26 -3.43 -3.95
CA SER A 375 10.07 -3.36 -3.08
C SER A 375 10.28 -2.31 -2.00
N ALA A 376 9.19 -1.77 -1.47
CA ALA A 376 9.21 -0.87 -0.31
C ALA A 376 8.18 -1.32 0.75
N ALA A 377 8.60 -1.33 2.02
CA ALA A 377 7.76 -1.74 3.14
C ALA A 377 8.10 -0.97 4.44
N ALA A 378 7.09 -0.66 5.23
CA ALA A 378 7.21 0.05 6.51
C ALA A 378 7.11 -0.88 7.73
N ALA A 379 7.62 -0.41 8.88
CA ALA A 379 7.34 -1.01 10.18
C ALA A 379 6.07 -0.38 10.79
N PHE A 380 4.95 -1.12 10.82
CA PHE A 380 3.65 -0.58 11.26
C PHE A 380 3.47 -0.49 12.78
N SER A 381 4.33 -1.14 13.57
CA SER A 381 4.35 -1.05 15.03
C SER A 381 5.81 -1.01 15.52
N PRO A 382 6.14 -0.20 16.55
CA PRO A 382 7.44 -0.25 17.22
C PRO A 382 7.79 -1.63 17.79
N THR A 383 6.80 -2.46 18.06
CA THR A 383 6.93 -3.81 18.64
C THR A 383 6.76 -4.95 17.63
N ALA A 384 6.61 -4.64 16.32
CA ALA A 384 6.41 -5.65 15.29
C ALA A 384 7.60 -6.63 15.26
N ASN A 385 7.33 -7.91 15.46
CA ASN A 385 8.34 -8.97 15.50
C ASN A 385 7.68 -10.35 15.44
N MET A 386 8.38 -11.34 14.90
CA MET A 386 8.03 -12.76 15.01
C MET A 386 9.14 -13.46 15.78
N LYS A 387 8.76 -14.20 16.82
CA LYS A 387 9.68 -14.85 17.76
C LYS A 387 10.08 -16.24 17.30
N GLU A 388 11.28 -16.69 17.67
CA GLU A 388 11.71 -18.07 17.37
C GLU A 388 10.70 -19.09 17.93
N GLY A 389 10.27 -20.05 17.11
CA GLY A 389 9.23 -21.00 17.48
C GLY A 389 8.32 -21.43 16.33
N GLU A 390 7.16 -21.98 16.69
CA GLU A 390 6.08 -22.27 15.73
C GLU A 390 5.47 -20.96 15.21
N ILE A 391 5.11 -20.97 13.92
CA ILE A 391 4.44 -19.85 13.24
C ILE A 391 3.00 -20.28 12.97
N LYS A 392 2.03 -19.57 13.55
CA LYS A 392 0.60 -19.74 13.27
C LYS A 392 0.16 -18.88 12.08
N LYS A 393 -0.97 -19.21 11.47
CA LYS A 393 -1.57 -18.43 10.37
C LYS A 393 -1.81 -16.96 10.76
N CYS A 394 -2.32 -16.71 11.96
CA CYS A 394 -2.51 -15.36 12.50
C CYS A 394 -1.19 -14.60 12.80
N ASP A 395 -0.05 -15.28 12.96
CA ASP A 395 1.20 -14.61 13.35
C ASP A 395 1.77 -13.69 12.26
N MET A 396 1.22 -13.76 11.03
CA MET A 396 1.51 -12.76 9.98
C MET A 396 1.11 -11.35 10.42
N ALA A 397 0.05 -11.21 11.22
CA ALA A 397 -0.41 -9.95 11.79
C ALA A 397 0.63 -9.26 12.70
N LEU A 398 1.49 -10.05 13.36
CA LEU A 398 2.53 -9.53 14.27
C LEU A 398 3.57 -8.67 13.53
N ILE A 399 3.74 -8.90 12.23
CA ILE A 399 4.69 -8.19 11.38
C ILE A 399 4.02 -7.34 10.29
N TYR A 400 2.81 -7.72 9.83
CA TYR A 400 2.02 -6.98 8.85
C TYR A 400 0.53 -7.05 9.19
N LYS A 401 0.05 -6.10 10.00
CA LYS A 401 -1.34 -6.10 10.50
C LYS A 401 -2.39 -5.69 9.47
N TYR A 402 -2.04 -4.81 8.53
CA TYR A 402 -3.01 -4.26 7.57
C TYR A 402 -3.37 -5.27 6.49
N ASP A 403 -4.59 -5.14 5.96
CA ASP A 403 -5.14 -5.86 4.81
C ASP A 403 -4.72 -5.25 3.46
N ASN A 404 -3.80 -4.28 3.46
CA ASN A 404 -3.24 -3.68 2.25
C ASN A 404 -2.89 -4.73 1.18
N THR A 405 -3.38 -4.52 -0.04
CA THR A 405 -3.03 -5.29 -1.23
C THR A 405 -1.72 -4.79 -1.85
N LEU A 406 -1.21 -5.49 -2.86
CA LEU A 406 0.06 -5.16 -3.53
C LEU A 406 -0.17 -4.60 -4.93
N TYR A 407 0.49 -3.48 -5.26
CA TYR A 407 0.48 -2.86 -6.58
C TYR A 407 1.86 -2.98 -7.25
N ARG A 408 1.90 -3.03 -8.58
CA ARG A 408 3.13 -2.95 -9.40
C ARG A 408 3.18 -1.63 -10.14
N LEU A 409 4.26 -0.88 -9.94
CA LEU A 409 4.53 0.40 -10.58
C LEU A 409 5.79 0.32 -11.45
N GLU A 410 5.75 0.88 -12.66
CA GLU A 410 6.93 1.18 -13.45
C GLU A 410 7.49 2.53 -12.99
N VAL A 411 8.74 2.51 -12.49
CA VAL A 411 9.45 3.71 -12.00
C VAL A 411 10.79 3.88 -12.72
N THR A 412 11.17 5.13 -12.92
CA THR A 412 12.52 5.52 -13.30
C THR A 412 13.44 5.57 -12.07
N GLY A 413 14.75 5.46 -12.27
CA GLY A 413 15.74 5.66 -11.21
C GLY A 413 15.64 7.03 -10.53
N LYS A 414 15.22 8.09 -11.26
CA LYS A 414 14.91 9.40 -10.68
C LYS A 414 13.74 9.30 -9.69
N GLN A 415 12.60 8.75 -10.13
CA GLN A 415 11.40 8.60 -9.30
C GLN A 415 11.65 7.72 -8.07
N LEU A 416 12.38 6.60 -8.24
CA LEU A 416 12.78 5.76 -7.12
C LEU A 416 13.63 6.54 -6.12
N LYS A 417 14.68 7.26 -6.58
CA LYS A 417 15.51 8.04 -5.67
C LYS A 417 14.70 9.13 -4.95
N GLN A 418 13.79 9.80 -5.66
CA GLN A 418 12.92 10.84 -5.10
C GLN A 418 12.00 10.30 -3.99
N TYR A 419 11.40 9.12 -4.19
CA TYR A 419 10.65 8.41 -3.15
C TYR A 419 11.54 7.98 -1.97
N MET A 420 12.75 7.47 -2.22
CA MET A 420 13.69 7.12 -1.15
C MET A 420 14.16 8.34 -0.33
N GLU A 421 14.43 9.47 -0.97
CA GLU A 421 14.81 10.73 -0.32
C GLU A 421 13.65 11.31 0.52
N TRP A 422 12.42 11.24 0.01
CA TRP A 422 11.21 11.56 0.76
C TRP A 422 11.08 10.67 2.00
N SER A 423 11.25 9.35 1.85
CA SER A 423 11.13 8.43 2.97
C SER A 423 12.23 8.65 4.02
N ALA A 424 13.45 8.97 3.57
CA ALA A 424 14.56 9.36 4.43
C ALA A 424 14.36 10.70 5.17
N ASN A 425 13.33 11.49 4.85
CA ASN A 425 12.91 12.65 5.65
C ASN A 425 12.31 12.26 7.02
N TYR A 426 12.12 10.95 7.27
CA TYR A 426 11.73 10.43 8.58
C TYR A 426 12.77 10.71 9.68
N TYR A 427 14.05 10.85 9.32
CA TYR A 427 15.11 11.17 10.28
C TYR A 427 15.28 12.67 10.48
N ASN A 428 15.62 13.10 11.69
CA ASN A 428 16.17 14.44 11.91
C ASN A 428 17.61 14.52 11.38
N THR A 429 18.05 15.70 10.95
CA THR A 429 19.47 15.94 10.61
C THR A 429 20.33 15.83 11.87
N PHE A 430 21.27 14.88 11.86
CA PHE A 430 22.15 14.53 12.97
C PHE A 430 23.15 15.65 13.28
N LYS A 431 23.49 15.83 14.57
CA LYS A 431 24.36 16.93 15.04
C LYS A 431 25.48 16.44 15.94
N ASP A 432 26.62 17.12 15.89
CA ASP A 432 27.77 16.87 16.76
C ASP A 432 27.38 16.93 18.25
N GLY A 433 27.34 15.77 18.90
CA GLY A 433 26.94 15.62 20.31
C GLY A 433 25.58 14.94 20.51
N ASP A 434 24.85 14.62 19.45
CA ASP A 434 23.78 13.62 19.48
C ASP A 434 24.39 12.24 19.76
N LEU A 435 23.70 11.44 20.57
CA LEU A 435 24.08 10.08 20.98
C LEU A 435 23.04 9.04 20.57
N THR A 436 21.95 9.44 19.90
CA THR A 436 20.98 8.53 19.29
C THR A 436 20.50 9.10 17.97
N ILE A 437 20.02 8.24 17.07
CA ILE A 437 19.22 8.67 15.92
C ILE A 437 17.89 9.21 16.46
N SER A 438 17.27 10.16 15.76
CA SER A 438 15.94 10.69 16.11
C SER A 438 15.08 10.99 14.89
N PHE A 439 13.77 11.07 15.09
CA PHE A 439 12.76 11.06 14.04
C PHE A 439 12.01 12.39 13.91
N ASN A 440 11.59 12.71 12.70
CA ASN A 440 10.84 13.91 12.37
C ASN A 440 9.41 13.81 12.92
N GLU A 441 9.05 14.66 13.89
CA GLU A 441 7.73 14.63 14.55
C GLU A 441 6.54 14.76 13.59
N ASN A 442 6.75 15.45 12.46
CA ASN A 442 5.73 15.72 11.44
C ASN A 442 5.52 14.52 10.49
N MET A 443 6.36 13.49 10.56
CA MET A 443 6.27 12.30 9.71
C MET A 443 5.90 11.07 10.55
N ARG A 444 4.85 10.35 10.16
CA ARG A 444 4.42 9.13 10.86
C ARG A 444 5.36 7.97 10.55
N SER A 445 5.61 7.13 11.54
CA SER A 445 6.44 5.92 11.43
C SER A 445 6.07 5.03 10.26
N TYR A 446 4.76 4.87 9.97
CA TYR A 446 4.32 4.07 8.83
C TYR A 446 4.71 4.66 7.47
N LEU A 447 4.94 5.98 7.35
CA LEU A 447 5.41 6.61 6.11
C LEU A 447 6.91 6.38 5.84
N TYR A 448 7.65 5.83 6.82
CA TYR A 448 9.01 5.38 6.60
C TYR A 448 9.04 3.97 6.03
N ASP A 449 9.39 3.87 4.75
CA ASP A 449 9.56 2.62 4.02
C ASP A 449 11.06 2.31 3.87
N MET A 450 11.37 1.01 3.95
CA MET A 450 12.69 0.45 3.73
C MET A 450 12.66 -0.43 2.50
N PHE A 451 13.70 -0.32 1.67
CA PHE A 451 13.67 -0.78 0.30
C PHE A 451 14.42 -2.10 0.12
N GLY A 452 13.80 -3.09 -0.51
CA GLY A 452 14.42 -4.34 -0.97
C GLY A 452 14.85 -4.26 -2.45
N GLY A 453 15.74 -5.16 -2.89
CA GLY A 453 16.17 -5.26 -4.29
C GLY A 453 17.24 -4.25 -4.75
N VAL A 454 17.51 -3.22 -3.94
CA VAL A 454 18.55 -2.21 -4.16
C VAL A 454 19.46 -2.07 -2.94
N LYS A 455 20.69 -1.59 -3.15
CA LYS A 455 21.61 -1.19 -2.08
C LYS A 455 21.79 0.31 -2.04
N TYR A 456 21.82 0.88 -0.85
CA TYR A 456 21.88 2.32 -0.62
C TYR A 456 22.42 2.63 0.79
N GLN A 457 22.77 3.89 1.05
CA GLN A 457 23.07 4.39 2.38
C GLN A 457 22.21 5.63 2.65
N ILE A 458 21.79 5.82 3.90
CA ILE A 458 21.06 7.02 4.34
C ILE A 458 22.03 7.87 5.16
N ASP A 459 22.50 8.98 4.60
CA ASP A 459 23.37 9.92 5.29
C ASP A 459 22.53 10.94 6.06
N ILE A 460 22.40 10.76 7.37
CA ILE A 460 21.57 11.63 8.22
C ILE A 460 22.31 12.89 8.68
N SER A 461 23.60 13.06 8.35
CA SER A 461 24.31 14.34 8.54
C SER A 461 23.92 15.39 7.49
N GLU A 462 23.35 14.93 6.37
CA GLU A 462 22.91 15.77 5.26
C GLU A 462 21.44 16.19 5.44
N GLU A 463 21.09 17.35 4.87
CA GLU A 463 19.71 17.83 4.90
C GLU A 463 18.76 16.94 4.06
N PRO A 464 17.45 16.89 4.40
CA PRO A 464 16.45 16.14 3.63
C PRO A 464 16.51 16.43 2.13
N GLY A 465 16.30 15.40 1.30
CA GLY A 465 16.42 15.50 -0.17
C GLY A 465 17.83 15.27 -0.73
N SER A 466 18.85 15.06 0.11
CA SER A 466 20.23 14.76 -0.32
C SER A 466 20.90 13.63 0.48
N ARG A 467 20.12 12.79 1.16
CA ARG A 467 20.57 11.75 2.10
C ARG A 467 20.87 10.41 1.43
N ILE A 468 20.22 10.07 0.32
CA ILE A 468 20.39 8.77 -0.33
C ILE A 468 21.70 8.72 -1.13
N LYS A 469 22.69 8.01 -0.59
CA LYS A 469 24.01 7.79 -1.21
C LYS A 469 24.11 6.37 -1.79
N ASN A 470 25.03 6.21 -2.76
CA ASN A 470 25.47 4.91 -3.30
C ASN A 470 24.37 3.95 -3.80
N LEU A 471 23.25 4.49 -4.31
CA LEU A 471 22.14 3.71 -4.88
C LEU A 471 22.59 2.81 -6.05
N THR A 472 22.47 1.50 -5.86
CA THR A 472 22.89 0.45 -6.80
C THR A 472 21.90 -0.72 -6.79
N LYS A 473 21.88 -1.54 -7.85
CA LYS A 473 21.28 -2.88 -7.83
C LYS A 473 22.09 -3.80 -6.89
N MET A 474 21.52 -4.92 -6.44
CA MET A 474 22.20 -5.85 -5.51
C MET A 474 23.59 -6.34 -5.99
N ASP A 475 23.83 -6.39 -7.31
CA ASP A 475 25.11 -6.76 -7.93
C ASP A 475 26.18 -5.64 -7.91
N GLY A 476 25.84 -4.45 -7.40
CA GLY A 476 26.69 -3.27 -7.33
C GLY A 476 26.66 -2.38 -8.59
N THR A 477 25.78 -2.65 -9.56
CA THR A 477 25.56 -1.77 -10.72
C THR A 477 24.84 -0.48 -10.27
N PRO A 478 25.41 0.72 -10.48
CA PRO A 478 24.72 1.98 -10.17
C PRO A 478 23.43 2.13 -10.96
N ILE A 479 22.38 2.62 -10.29
CA ILE A 479 21.11 2.95 -10.93
C ILE A 479 21.22 4.36 -11.51
N SER A 480 20.92 4.50 -12.81
CA SER A 480 20.83 5.78 -13.51
C SER A 480 19.44 6.38 -13.33
N ASP A 481 19.33 7.71 -13.31
CA ASP A 481 18.04 8.44 -13.30
C ASP A 481 17.06 7.95 -14.38
N THR A 482 17.59 7.47 -15.49
CA THR A 482 16.87 6.98 -16.68
C THR A 482 16.63 5.47 -16.73
N ASP A 483 17.10 4.70 -15.74
CA ASP A 483 16.86 3.24 -15.72
C ASP A 483 15.41 2.98 -15.31
N THR A 484 14.71 2.11 -16.04
CA THR A 484 13.36 1.64 -15.69
C THR A 484 13.47 0.43 -14.74
N LEU A 485 12.62 0.40 -13.73
CA LEU A 485 12.53 -0.63 -12.70
C LEU A 485 11.06 -0.93 -12.40
N ILE A 486 10.76 -2.16 -12.03
CA ILE A 486 9.45 -2.51 -11.45
C ILE A 486 9.52 -2.38 -9.92
N LEU A 487 8.61 -1.60 -9.35
CA LEU A 487 8.44 -1.41 -7.91
C LEU A 487 7.17 -2.14 -7.44
N ALA A 488 7.34 -3.10 -6.53
CA ALA A 488 6.24 -3.68 -5.76
C ALA A 488 6.02 -2.86 -4.48
N VAL A 489 4.81 -2.35 -4.27
CA VAL A 489 4.51 -1.52 -3.11
C VAL A 489 3.03 -1.66 -2.74
N ASN A 490 2.69 -1.52 -1.45
CA ASN A 490 1.31 -1.67 -1.02
C ASN A 490 0.39 -0.57 -1.58
N ASN A 491 -0.89 -0.91 -1.76
CA ASN A 491 -1.93 -0.03 -2.32
C ASN A 491 -2.02 1.33 -1.61
N TYR A 492 -1.95 1.36 -0.28
CA TYR A 492 -1.96 2.60 0.48
C TYR A 492 -0.81 3.53 0.06
N ARG A 493 0.43 3.05 -0.05
CA ARG A 493 1.59 3.86 -0.49
C ARG A 493 1.45 4.29 -1.95
N ALA A 494 1.00 3.37 -2.81
CA ALA A 494 0.75 3.67 -4.21
C ALA A 494 -0.23 4.84 -4.34
N ASN A 495 -1.43 4.71 -3.78
CA ASN A 495 -2.52 5.69 -3.92
C ASN A 495 -2.23 7.00 -3.18
N SER A 496 -1.67 6.95 -1.96
CA SER A 496 -1.47 8.18 -1.16
C SER A 496 -0.23 8.99 -1.50
N GLN A 497 0.80 8.40 -2.15
CA GLN A 497 2.09 9.09 -2.37
C GLN A 497 2.69 8.94 -3.77
N LEU A 498 2.37 7.89 -4.52
CA LEU A 498 3.09 7.55 -5.77
C LEU A 498 2.24 7.68 -7.04
N LEU A 499 0.91 7.61 -6.92
CA LEU A 499 -0.05 7.79 -8.01
C LEU A 499 -0.82 9.12 -7.89
N THR A 500 -0.35 10.02 -7.04
CA THR A 500 -0.92 11.35 -6.84
C THR A 500 0.19 12.39 -6.66
N TYR A 501 -0.05 13.63 -7.07
CA TYR A 501 0.85 14.75 -6.78
C TYR A 501 0.67 15.19 -5.33
N GLY A 502 1.78 15.57 -4.68
CA GLY A 502 1.78 15.87 -3.27
C GLY A 502 3.18 15.83 -2.68
N SER A 503 3.38 15.02 -1.64
CA SER A 503 4.60 15.11 -0.84
C SER A 503 5.84 14.43 -1.45
N VAL A 504 5.67 13.52 -2.42
CA VAL A 504 6.78 12.89 -3.16
C VAL A 504 7.03 13.57 -4.51
N PHE A 505 5.97 13.81 -5.31
CA PHE A 505 6.05 14.32 -6.68
C PHE A 505 5.25 15.63 -6.83
N SER A 506 5.82 16.61 -7.54
CA SER A 506 5.19 17.91 -7.75
C SER A 506 4.88 18.19 -9.22
N GLU A 507 3.61 18.45 -9.53
CA GLU A 507 3.17 18.89 -10.86
C GLU A 507 3.80 20.26 -11.22
N GLU A 508 3.93 21.17 -10.26
CA GLU A 508 4.53 22.49 -10.45
C GLU A 508 6.04 22.41 -10.79
N GLU A 509 6.74 21.40 -10.28
CA GLU A 509 8.16 21.14 -10.63
C GLU A 509 8.31 20.33 -11.93
N GLY A 510 7.21 19.92 -12.55
CA GLY A 510 7.19 19.14 -13.79
C GLY A 510 7.60 17.68 -13.59
N ASP A 511 7.35 17.11 -12.41
CA ASP A 511 7.46 15.67 -12.22
C ASP A 511 6.38 14.92 -13.01
N VAL A 512 6.70 13.67 -13.34
CA VAL A 512 5.76 12.72 -13.91
C VAL A 512 5.56 11.62 -12.87
N LEU A 513 4.31 11.23 -12.62
CA LEU A 513 4.01 10.15 -11.69
C LEU A 513 4.52 8.80 -12.22
N PRO A 514 4.94 7.88 -11.34
CA PRO A 514 5.02 6.44 -11.60
C PRO A 514 3.84 5.92 -12.44
N LYS A 515 4.12 5.02 -13.38
CA LYS A 515 3.08 4.38 -14.18
C LYS A 515 2.60 3.12 -13.47
N LEU A 516 1.31 3.08 -13.12
CA LEU A 516 0.65 1.86 -12.65
C LEU A 516 0.70 0.78 -13.75
N LEU A 517 1.12 -0.43 -13.38
CA LEU A 517 1.10 -1.61 -14.26
C LEU A 517 0.01 -2.59 -13.87
N GLU A 518 -0.21 -2.78 -12.57
CA GLU A 518 -1.14 -3.76 -12.00
C GLU A 518 -1.57 -3.26 -10.62
N LYS A 519 -2.88 -3.20 -10.37
CA LYS A 519 -3.45 -3.11 -9.02
C LYS A 519 -3.71 -4.52 -8.49
N ASP A 520 -3.77 -4.66 -7.17
CA ASP A 520 -4.37 -5.83 -6.51
C ASP A 520 -3.81 -7.17 -7.02
N VAL A 521 -2.49 -7.25 -7.09
CA VAL A 521 -1.71 -8.43 -7.50
C VAL A 521 -2.19 -9.66 -6.75
N MET A 522 -2.35 -10.78 -7.48
CA MET A 522 -3.02 -12.00 -6.99
C MET A 522 -4.50 -11.77 -6.58
N ALA A 523 -5.25 -11.01 -7.39
CA ALA A 523 -6.68 -10.75 -7.19
C ALA A 523 -7.00 -10.27 -5.77
N GLY A 524 -6.33 -9.20 -5.32
CA GLY A 524 -6.60 -8.57 -4.03
C GLY A 524 -6.04 -9.27 -2.80
N GLU A 525 -5.22 -10.31 -2.93
CA GLU A 525 -4.58 -10.95 -1.77
C GLU A 525 -3.79 -9.92 -0.93
N ALA A 526 -4.14 -9.80 0.35
CA ALA A 526 -3.44 -8.91 1.27
C ALA A 526 -1.97 -9.32 1.43
N VAL A 527 -1.05 -8.35 1.56
CA VAL A 527 0.39 -8.61 1.70
C VAL A 527 0.70 -9.56 2.88
N ARG A 528 -0.07 -9.50 3.97
CA ARG A 528 0.03 -10.44 5.09
C ARG A 528 -0.19 -11.92 4.69
N GLY A 529 -1.13 -12.18 3.77
CA GLY A 529 -1.39 -13.50 3.21
C GLY A 529 -0.31 -13.93 2.23
N MET A 530 0.21 -13.01 1.41
CA MET A 530 1.40 -13.25 0.56
C MET A 530 2.62 -13.68 1.40
N ILE A 531 2.86 -13.09 2.58
CA ILE A 531 3.96 -13.51 3.47
C ILE A 531 3.72 -14.94 3.99
N GLY A 532 2.49 -15.28 4.36
CA GLY A 532 2.12 -16.65 4.75
C GLY A 532 2.37 -17.66 3.63
N LYS A 533 1.93 -17.36 2.40
CA LYS A 533 2.20 -18.18 1.20
C LYS A 533 3.70 -18.30 0.91
N TRP A 534 4.48 -17.22 1.04
CA TRP A 534 5.94 -17.24 0.89
C TRP A 534 6.62 -18.19 1.89
N ILE A 535 6.20 -18.18 3.15
CA ILE A 535 6.71 -19.09 4.19
C ILE A 535 6.37 -20.55 3.84
N VAL A 536 5.11 -20.85 3.53
CA VAL A 536 4.65 -22.22 3.26
C VAL A 536 5.20 -22.76 1.94
N GLU A 537 4.99 -22.06 0.83
CA GLU A 537 5.22 -22.56 -0.53
C GLU A 537 6.68 -22.44 -0.99
N LYS A 538 7.42 -21.43 -0.53
CA LYS A 538 8.78 -21.13 -1.02
C LYS A 538 9.86 -21.51 -0.01
N ASN A 539 9.54 -21.45 1.28
CA ASN A 539 10.43 -21.85 2.36
C ASN A 539 10.04 -23.20 3.00
N ASN A 540 9.06 -23.92 2.44
CA ASN A 540 8.56 -25.21 2.93
C ASN A 540 8.15 -25.17 4.42
N GLY A 541 7.59 -24.04 4.86
CA GLY A 541 7.19 -23.82 6.25
C GLY A 541 8.36 -23.59 7.22
N VAL A 542 9.60 -23.39 6.79
CA VAL A 542 10.74 -23.14 7.70
C VAL A 542 11.56 -21.94 7.26
N ILE A 543 11.57 -20.88 8.07
CA ILE A 543 12.36 -19.66 7.85
C ILE A 543 13.42 -19.47 8.93
N GLN A 544 14.41 -18.62 8.64
CA GLN A 544 15.44 -18.15 9.58
C GLN A 544 15.60 -16.63 9.44
N PRO A 545 16.13 -15.91 10.45
CA PRO A 545 16.44 -14.50 10.29
C PRO A 545 17.54 -14.27 9.23
N GLU A 546 17.15 -13.76 8.06
CA GLU A 546 18.07 -13.40 6.98
C GLU A 546 18.14 -11.89 6.78
N LEU A 547 19.36 -11.35 6.65
CA LEU A 547 19.62 -9.97 6.24
C LEU A 547 20.12 -9.94 4.80
N SER A 548 19.57 -9.05 3.98
CA SER A 548 20.01 -8.83 2.60
C SER A 548 21.30 -8.01 2.49
N ASN A 549 21.73 -7.37 3.59
CA ASN A 549 22.94 -6.55 3.70
C ASN A 549 22.96 -5.45 2.64
N ASN A 550 21.86 -4.70 2.57
CA ASN A 550 21.58 -3.77 1.48
C ASN A 550 21.54 -2.30 1.87
N TRP A 551 21.17 -1.96 3.11
CA TRP A 551 21.18 -0.58 3.58
C TRP A 551 21.74 -0.40 4.99
N GLU A 552 22.26 0.79 5.24
CA GLU A 552 22.76 1.26 6.53
C GLU A 552 22.55 2.77 6.65
N ILE A 553 22.53 3.26 7.89
CA ILE A 553 22.56 4.69 8.21
C ILE A 553 24.01 5.11 8.41
N ILE A 554 24.39 6.23 7.80
CA ILE A 554 25.71 6.87 7.94
C ILE A 554 25.52 8.34 8.34
N GLY A 555 26.62 9.05 8.59
CA GLY A 555 26.58 10.45 9.03
C GLY A 555 26.38 10.61 10.55
N THR A 556 26.59 9.55 11.32
CA THR A 556 26.73 9.62 12.79
C THR A 556 28.20 9.78 13.17
N ASN A 557 28.48 10.44 14.29
CA ASN A 557 29.85 10.68 14.77
C ASN A 557 30.02 10.56 16.30
N TRP A 558 29.07 9.91 16.98
CA TRP A 558 29.10 9.71 18.42
C TRP A 558 30.28 8.83 18.85
N ASN A 559 30.63 8.91 20.14
CA ASN A 559 31.53 7.96 20.77
C ASN A 559 30.71 6.79 21.31
N GLU A 560 31.04 5.56 20.92
CA GLU A 560 30.27 4.36 21.28
C GLU A 560 30.08 4.20 22.80
N ALA A 561 31.10 4.51 23.62
CA ALA A 561 30.95 4.42 25.08
C ALA A 561 29.97 5.46 25.66
N LEU A 562 29.78 6.61 24.99
CA LEU A 562 28.72 7.56 25.35
C LEU A 562 27.35 7.13 24.82
N HIS A 563 27.29 6.48 23.65
CA HIS A 563 26.06 5.88 23.11
C HIS A 563 25.56 4.74 24.01
N GLU A 564 26.41 3.78 24.35
CA GLU A 564 26.14 2.73 25.35
C GLU A 564 25.68 3.33 26.69
N LYS A 565 26.30 4.46 27.11
CA LYS A 565 25.90 5.13 28.35
C LYS A 565 24.52 5.78 28.26
N ALA A 566 24.18 6.39 27.13
CA ALA A 566 22.85 6.92 26.88
C ALA A 566 21.81 5.78 26.87
N ALA A 567 22.07 4.69 26.16
CA ALA A 567 21.23 3.49 26.14
C ALA A 567 21.00 2.92 27.55
N GLN A 568 22.04 2.81 28.37
CA GLN A 568 21.93 2.40 29.78
C GLN A 568 21.02 3.34 30.57
N LEU A 569 21.21 4.66 30.47
CA LEU A 569 20.45 5.63 31.25
C LEU A 569 18.96 5.69 30.83
N VAL A 570 18.64 5.39 29.57
CA VAL A 570 17.26 5.22 29.12
C VAL A 570 16.65 3.92 29.67
N LYS A 571 17.37 2.79 29.64
CA LYS A 571 16.92 1.52 30.26
C LYS A 571 16.72 1.62 31.77
N GLU A 572 17.49 2.47 32.45
CA GLU A 572 17.35 2.78 33.87
C GLU A 572 16.30 3.88 34.17
N GLU A 573 15.52 4.31 33.16
CA GLU A 573 14.50 5.39 33.22
C GLU A 573 15.02 6.77 33.71
N LYS A 574 16.34 6.95 33.76
CA LYS A 574 17.04 8.17 34.18
C LYS A 574 17.03 9.26 33.11
N ILE A 575 16.94 8.85 31.84
CA ILE A 575 16.70 9.71 30.68
C ILE A 575 15.44 9.19 29.99
N LYS A 576 14.54 10.08 29.60
CA LYS A 576 13.32 9.74 28.85
C LYS A 576 13.48 10.09 27.39
N ILE A 577 13.07 9.17 26.52
CA ILE A 577 12.97 9.45 25.08
C ILE A 577 11.80 10.43 24.84
N PRO A 578 12.03 11.58 24.18
CA PRO A 578 10.98 12.55 23.90
C PRO A 578 10.03 12.01 22.82
N THR A 579 8.74 12.33 22.94
CA THR A 579 7.67 11.93 22.01
C THR A 579 6.99 13.20 21.50
N SER A 580 6.39 13.17 20.30
CA SER A 580 5.58 14.26 19.74
C SER A 580 4.45 14.67 20.69
N GLU A 581 3.97 15.92 20.55
CA GLU A 581 2.90 16.48 21.40
C GLU A 581 1.61 15.62 21.42
N ASP A 582 1.31 14.96 20.30
CA ASP A 582 0.16 14.06 20.17
C ASP A 582 0.42 12.61 20.63
N GLY A 583 1.63 12.30 21.14
CA GLY A 583 2.02 10.98 21.62
C GLY A 583 2.27 9.91 20.55
N ARG A 584 2.13 10.24 19.25
CA ARG A 584 2.09 9.24 18.16
C ARG A 584 3.44 8.99 17.47
N THR A 585 4.42 9.87 17.62
CA THR A 585 5.78 9.70 17.09
C THR A 585 6.74 9.70 18.27
N GLN A 586 7.35 8.55 18.59
CA GLN A 586 8.39 8.45 19.62
C GLN A 586 9.72 8.98 19.10
N ASN A 587 10.65 9.27 20.00
CA ASN A 587 12.04 9.65 19.70
C ASN A 587 12.19 10.86 18.77
N VAL A 588 11.42 11.93 19.03
CA VAL A 588 11.40 13.14 18.16
C VAL A 588 12.63 14.03 18.25
N LYS A 589 13.53 13.75 19.20
CA LYS A 589 14.80 14.43 19.40
C LYS A 589 15.80 13.44 20.01
N ALA A 590 17.05 13.49 19.56
CA ALA A 590 18.12 12.64 20.06
C ALA A 590 18.36 12.85 21.56
N VAL A 591 18.80 11.78 22.24
CA VAL A 591 19.55 11.93 23.50
C VAL A 591 20.91 12.50 23.15
N THR A 592 21.37 13.50 23.90
CA THR A 592 22.61 14.23 23.61
C THR A 592 23.59 14.16 24.78
N VAL A 593 24.83 14.57 24.55
CA VAL A 593 25.85 14.71 25.60
C VAL A 593 25.45 15.67 26.73
N GLU A 594 24.55 16.63 26.47
CA GLU A 594 24.02 17.55 27.47
C GLU A 594 23.02 16.87 28.42
N ASP A 595 22.28 15.87 27.92
CA ASP A 595 21.36 15.06 28.73
C ASP A 595 22.13 14.08 29.65
N LEU A 596 23.42 13.85 29.37
CA LEU A 596 24.33 13.00 30.15
C LEU A 596 25.11 13.74 31.26
N LYS A 597 25.07 15.07 31.30
CA LYS A 597 25.96 15.92 32.14
C LYS A 597 25.90 15.63 33.65
N ASP A 598 24.74 15.20 34.15
CA ASP A 598 24.53 14.90 35.57
C ASP A 598 24.98 13.46 35.94
N TYR A 599 25.40 12.67 34.94
CA TYR A 599 25.79 11.27 35.07
C TYR A 599 27.26 11.00 34.70
N VAL A 600 27.82 11.77 33.75
CA VAL A 600 29.23 11.67 33.32
C VAL A 600 29.80 13.04 32.94
N THR A 601 31.08 13.28 33.26
CA THR A 601 31.81 14.44 32.73
C THR A 601 32.22 14.17 31.29
N VAL A 602 31.78 15.01 30.36
CA VAL A 602 32.10 14.88 28.93
C VAL A 602 33.14 15.92 28.51
N VAL A 603 34.14 15.47 27.75
CA VAL A 603 35.20 16.29 27.15
C VAL A 603 34.85 16.57 25.70
N LYS A 604 34.83 17.86 25.33
CA LYS A 604 34.65 18.34 23.96
C LYS A 604 36.00 18.56 23.26
N VAL A 605 36.10 18.04 22.04
CA VAL A 605 37.34 17.96 21.23
C VAL A 605 37.06 18.54 19.85
N LYS A 606 37.71 19.65 19.49
CA LYS A 606 37.53 20.27 18.17
C LYS A 606 38.36 19.56 17.10
N LEU A 607 37.82 19.36 15.92
CA LEU A 607 38.48 18.70 14.80
C LEU A 607 38.78 19.70 13.67
N ASP A 608 39.99 20.27 13.64
CA ASP A 608 40.46 21.15 12.54
C ASP A 608 40.98 20.30 11.38
N ALA A 609 40.18 20.18 10.32
CA ALA A 609 40.52 19.47 9.09
C ALA A 609 41.76 20.04 8.34
N ASN A 610 42.35 21.15 8.78
CA ASN A 610 43.65 21.66 8.35
C ASN A 610 43.77 21.81 6.82
N GLY A 611 42.72 22.39 6.21
CA GLY A 611 42.60 22.58 4.76
C GLY A 611 41.97 21.41 3.99
N GLY A 612 41.33 20.48 4.69
CA GLY A 612 40.30 19.56 4.17
C GLY A 612 38.92 19.85 4.77
N THR A 613 38.05 18.84 4.75
CA THR A 613 36.75 18.77 5.46
C THR A 613 36.81 17.60 6.44
N ALA A 614 36.17 17.70 7.60
CA ALA A 614 36.04 16.61 8.57
C ALA A 614 34.57 16.18 8.70
N ASP A 615 34.34 14.91 9.07
CA ASP A 615 33.00 14.34 9.22
C ASP A 615 32.28 14.84 10.49
N ALA A 616 33.02 15.52 11.37
CA ALA A 616 32.53 16.23 12.54
C ALA A 616 33.39 17.48 12.77
N ALA A 617 32.80 18.56 13.28
CA ALA A 617 33.55 19.73 13.74
C ALA A 617 33.95 19.60 15.22
N ASP A 618 33.09 18.96 16.01
CA ASP A 618 33.26 18.68 17.43
C ASP A 618 33.03 17.20 17.71
N TYR A 619 33.93 16.58 18.49
CA TYR A 619 33.84 15.21 18.97
C TYR A 619 33.76 15.18 20.49
N TYR A 620 33.01 14.24 21.04
CA TYR A 620 32.71 14.16 22.48
C TYR A 620 33.06 12.78 23.03
N VAL A 621 33.66 12.77 24.22
CA VAL A 621 34.15 11.55 24.86
C VAL A 621 34.15 11.74 26.38
N GLN A 622 33.89 10.69 27.15
CA GLN A 622 33.89 10.77 28.61
C GLN A 622 35.30 11.10 29.15
N GLU A 623 35.38 11.96 30.17
CA GLU A 623 36.63 12.32 30.81
C GLU A 623 37.38 11.10 31.36
N GLY A 624 38.69 11.04 31.11
CA GLY A 624 39.56 9.94 31.53
C GLY A 624 39.50 8.68 30.66
N GLN A 625 38.56 8.58 29.71
CA GLN A 625 38.50 7.48 28.74
C GLN A 625 39.44 7.70 27.56
N ALA A 626 39.66 6.65 26.77
CA ALA A 626 40.35 6.76 25.49
C ALA A 626 39.43 7.40 24.43
N TYR A 627 39.99 8.04 23.40
CA TYR A 627 39.21 8.71 22.36
C TYR A 627 38.21 7.77 21.66
N GLY A 628 38.48 6.47 21.55
CA GLY A 628 37.67 5.57 20.72
C GLY A 628 37.79 5.91 19.24
N SER A 629 36.88 5.40 18.40
CA SER A 629 36.91 5.67 16.97
C SER A 629 36.63 7.15 16.69
N LEU A 630 37.64 7.81 16.10
CA LEU A 630 37.61 9.23 15.77
C LEU A 630 37.01 9.46 14.38
N PRO A 631 36.19 10.52 14.19
CA PRO A 631 35.64 10.90 12.88
C PRO A 631 36.74 11.04 11.82
N SER A 632 36.43 10.77 10.55
CA SER A 632 37.42 10.88 9.49
C SER A 632 37.55 12.32 8.98
N ALA A 633 38.48 12.52 8.06
CA ALA A 633 38.59 13.78 7.33
C ALA A 633 39.07 13.51 5.90
N VAL A 634 38.57 14.33 4.97
CA VAL A 634 38.86 14.23 3.54
C VAL A 634 39.48 15.51 2.97
N ARG A 635 40.37 15.35 1.99
CA ARG A 635 41.03 16.46 1.29
C ARG A 635 41.47 16.07 -0.11
N ASP A 636 41.03 16.85 -1.08
CA ASP A 636 41.23 16.60 -2.51
C ASP A 636 42.72 16.45 -2.88
N GLY A 637 43.11 15.27 -3.39
CA GLY A 637 44.50 14.93 -3.73
C GLY A 637 45.37 14.42 -2.57
N TYR A 638 44.88 14.33 -1.33
CA TYR A 638 45.65 13.87 -0.17
C TYR A 638 45.05 12.59 0.46
N GLN A 639 45.90 11.79 1.10
CA GLN A 639 45.49 10.77 2.05
C GLN A 639 45.42 11.38 3.45
N PHE A 640 44.40 11.02 4.21
CA PHE A 640 44.32 11.35 5.62
C PHE A 640 45.37 10.55 6.42
N ALA A 641 46.24 11.25 7.13
CA ALA A 641 47.31 10.64 7.93
C ALA A 641 46.88 10.38 9.39
N GLY A 642 45.70 10.85 9.79
CA GLY A 642 45.15 10.81 11.14
C GLY A 642 45.16 12.18 11.83
N TRP A 643 44.64 12.19 13.05
CA TRP A 643 44.55 13.35 13.95
C TRP A 643 45.82 13.55 14.77
N TYR A 644 46.21 14.80 15.01
CA TYR A 644 47.41 15.18 15.77
C TYR A 644 47.14 16.33 16.72
N THR A 645 47.87 16.38 17.84
CA THR A 645 47.72 17.43 18.87
C THR A 645 48.18 18.83 18.46
N LYS A 646 48.76 19.01 17.26
CA LYS A 646 49.20 20.31 16.73
C LYS A 646 49.02 20.40 15.21
N LYS A 647 48.76 21.61 14.71
CA LYS A 647 48.59 21.90 13.28
C LYS A 647 49.79 21.52 12.40
N ASN A 648 50.99 21.66 12.96
CA ASN A 648 52.25 21.22 12.38
C ASN A 648 53.02 20.41 13.44
N GLY A 649 53.45 19.19 13.12
CA GLY A 649 54.04 18.27 14.10
C GLY A 649 53.05 17.85 15.19
N GLY A 650 53.54 17.71 16.43
CA GLY A 650 52.75 17.17 17.54
C GLY A 650 52.72 15.64 17.57
N THR A 651 51.91 15.09 18.47
CA THR A 651 51.76 13.63 18.65
C THR A 651 50.53 13.17 17.87
N LYS A 652 50.65 12.05 17.15
CA LYS A 652 49.49 11.39 16.52
C LYS A 652 48.57 10.84 17.62
N VAL A 653 47.28 11.14 17.50
CA VAL A 653 46.23 10.58 18.35
C VAL A 653 45.70 9.30 17.70
N THR A 654 45.44 8.30 18.55
CA THR A 654 44.82 7.02 18.18
C THR A 654 43.62 6.77 19.09
N GLU A 655 42.80 5.79 18.73
CA GLU A 655 41.61 5.39 19.48
C GLU A 655 41.93 5.04 20.94
N SER A 656 43.11 4.47 21.18
CA SER A 656 43.68 4.13 22.49
C SER A 656 44.38 5.27 23.24
N THR A 657 44.44 6.49 22.69
CA THR A 657 45.01 7.64 23.39
C THR A 657 43.96 8.20 24.36
N ASN A 658 44.35 8.54 25.60
CA ASN A 658 43.44 9.14 26.56
C ASN A 658 42.95 10.52 26.07
N ALA A 659 41.65 10.74 26.19
CA ALA A 659 40.98 11.97 25.77
C ALA A 659 41.44 13.18 26.57
N GLN A 660 41.59 14.32 25.88
CA GLN A 660 41.90 15.62 26.45
C GLN A 660 41.12 16.72 25.72
N ALA A 661 40.67 17.73 26.45
CA ALA A 661 40.01 18.90 25.88
C ALA A 661 41.00 19.69 25.00
N GLY A 662 40.55 20.15 23.83
CA GLY A 662 41.40 20.94 22.93
C GLY A 662 41.01 20.81 21.47
N THR A 663 41.99 21.02 20.59
CA THR A 663 41.84 20.86 19.13
C THR A 663 42.80 19.79 18.63
N LEU A 664 42.26 18.82 17.89
CA LEU A 664 43.03 17.93 17.04
C LEU A 664 43.06 18.46 15.61
N TYR A 665 44.18 18.27 14.95
CA TYR A 665 44.43 18.77 13.60
C TYR A 665 44.63 17.59 12.66
N ALA A 666 43.93 17.59 11.53
CA ALA A 666 44.13 16.60 10.49
C ALA A 666 45.52 16.78 9.87
N HIS A 667 46.28 15.69 9.73
CA HIS A 667 47.51 15.68 8.96
C HIS A 667 47.30 14.97 7.64
N TRP A 668 48.05 15.40 6.63
CA TRP A 668 47.83 15.02 5.24
C TRP A 668 49.12 14.50 4.62
N THR A 669 49.05 13.36 3.93
CA THR A 669 50.13 12.92 3.04
C THR A 669 49.67 13.06 1.60
N GLY A 670 50.49 13.68 0.74
CA GLY A 670 50.13 13.86 -0.67
C GLY A 670 49.94 12.51 -1.35
N SER A 671 48.85 12.34 -2.10
CA SER A 671 48.54 11.05 -2.74
C SER A 671 49.62 10.70 -3.76
N THR A 672 50.30 9.57 -3.55
CA THR A 672 51.34 9.09 -4.45
C THR A 672 50.74 8.74 -5.82
N VAL A 673 51.03 9.57 -6.82
CA VAL A 673 50.61 9.34 -8.20
C VAL A 673 51.19 8.00 -8.67
N PRO A 674 50.37 7.00 -9.06
CA PRO A 674 50.87 5.68 -9.39
C PRO A 674 51.86 5.70 -10.56
N GLU A 675 52.87 4.83 -10.49
CA GLU A 675 53.86 4.69 -11.56
C GLU A 675 53.22 4.37 -12.92
N LYS A 676 53.93 4.71 -13.99
CA LYS A 676 53.53 4.37 -15.37
C LYS A 676 53.51 2.85 -15.55
N THR A 677 52.32 2.27 -15.74
CA THR A 677 52.18 0.86 -16.14
C THR A 677 52.58 0.63 -17.60
N THR A 678 52.90 -0.62 -17.93
CA THR A 678 53.29 -1.07 -19.27
C THR A 678 52.40 -2.23 -19.72
N ILE A 679 51.84 -2.14 -20.93
CA ILE A 679 51.06 -3.21 -21.54
C ILE A 679 52.00 -4.38 -21.90
N LYS A 680 51.85 -5.51 -21.20
CA LYS A 680 52.57 -6.76 -21.46
C LYS A 680 52.07 -7.37 -22.77
N SER A 681 50.77 -7.64 -22.89
CA SER A 681 50.16 -8.26 -24.06
C SER A 681 48.83 -7.59 -24.43
N LEU A 682 48.49 -7.67 -25.71
CA LEU A 682 47.22 -7.20 -26.27
C LEU A 682 46.81 -8.21 -27.36
N LYS A 683 45.82 -9.05 -27.07
CA LYS A 683 45.39 -10.17 -27.93
C LYS A 683 44.01 -9.87 -28.53
N ALA A 684 43.88 -10.05 -29.85
CA ALA A 684 42.59 -9.93 -30.55
C ALA A 684 41.70 -11.14 -30.28
N GLY A 685 40.40 -10.91 -30.11
CA GLY A 685 39.35 -11.92 -30.13
C GLY A 685 38.23 -11.51 -31.09
N THR A 686 37.22 -12.36 -31.26
CA THR A 686 36.03 -12.05 -32.06
C THR A 686 35.26 -10.90 -31.41
N LYS A 687 35.05 -9.79 -32.13
CA LYS A 687 34.40 -8.55 -31.61
C LYS A 687 34.94 -8.10 -30.24
N SER A 688 36.22 -8.37 -29.96
CA SER A 688 36.83 -8.15 -28.64
C SER A 688 38.36 -8.03 -28.67
N PHE A 689 38.96 -7.54 -27.59
CA PHE A 689 40.38 -7.76 -27.29
C PHE A 689 40.59 -8.00 -25.80
N THR A 690 41.67 -8.70 -25.46
CA THR A 690 42.14 -8.85 -24.08
C THR A 690 43.49 -8.16 -23.92
N VAL A 691 43.60 -7.28 -22.93
CA VAL A 691 44.81 -6.51 -22.62
C VAL A 691 45.33 -6.89 -21.23
N THR A 692 46.63 -7.12 -21.10
CA THR A 692 47.30 -7.46 -19.84
C THR A 692 48.49 -6.54 -19.62
N TYR A 693 48.70 -6.07 -18.39
CA TYR A 693 49.66 -5.01 -18.06
C TYR A 693 50.46 -5.32 -16.78
N LYS A 694 51.54 -4.57 -16.54
CA LYS A 694 52.38 -4.70 -15.34
C LYS A 694 51.61 -4.20 -14.11
N LYS A 695 51.59 -4.98 -13.02
CA LYS A 695 51.13 -4.51 -11.71
C LYS A 695 51.97 -3.30 -11.29
N VAL A 696 51.32 -2.24 -10.85
CA VAL A 696 51.91 -1.05 -10.24
C VAL A 696 51.74 -1.19 -8.73
N LYS A 697 52.79 -0.84 -7.97
CA LYS A 697 52.73 -0.87 -6.51
C LYS A 697 51.69 0.14 -6.03
N ASP A 698 50.93 -0.21 -4.99
CA ASP A 698 49.96 0.64 -4.29
C ASP A 698 48.81 1.19 -5.18
N ALA A 699 48.64 0.70 -6.41
CA ALA A 699 47.54 1.04 -7.29
C ALA A 699 46.25 0.28 -6.92
N LYS A 700 45.16 1.02 -6.68
CA LYS A 700 43.81 0.47 -6.43
C LYS A 700 43.13 -0.06 -7.69
N GLY A 701 43.54 0.40 -8.88
CA GLY A 701 43.07 -0.18 -10.13
C GLY A 701 43.68 0.44 -11.38
N TYR A 702 43.07 0.14 -12.53
CA TYR A 702 43.54 0.56 -13.85
C TYR A 702 42.38 1.10 -14.70
N ARG A 703 42.67 2.11 -15.51
CA ARG A 703 41.81 2.56 -16.61
C ARG A 703 42.40 2.10 -17.93
N ILE A 704 41.67 1.25 -18.64
CA ILE A 704 41.90 0.92 -20.04
C ILE A 704 41.17 1.98 -20.86
N GLU A 705 41.88 2.66 -21.74
CA GLU A 705 41.30 3.62 -22.68
C GLU A 705 41.57 3.13 -24.10
N TYR A 706 40.54 3.15 -24.96
CA TYR A 706 40.64 2.63 -26.31
C TYR A 706 39.84 3.46 -27.34
N ALA A 707 40.33 3.53 -28.57
CA ALA A 707 39.70 4.23 -29.68
C ALA A 707 40.08 3.60 -31.02
N THR A 708 39.28 3.82 -32.07
CA THR A 708 39.68 3.49 -33.46
C THR A 708 40.62 4.53 -34.08
N ASN A 709 40.82 5.67 -33.40
CA ASN A 709 41.73 6.74 -33.80
C ASN A 709 42.98 6.77 -32.89
N LYS A 710 44.18 6.84 -33.48
CA LYS A 710 45.46 6.83 -32.74
C LYS A 710 45.64 7.99 -31.75
N ASN A 711 44.94 9.11 -31.99
CA ASN A 711 44.94 10.29 -31.14
C ASN A 711 43.87 10.23 -30.03
N PHE A 712 43.17 9.10 -29.86
CA PHE A 712 42.13 8.90 -28.85
C PHE A 712 40.93 9.86 -28.95
N LYS A 713 40.65 10.40 -30.16
CA LYS A 713 39.36 11.05 -30.45
C LYS A 713 38.22 10.04 -30.22
N ASN A 714 37.17 10.47 -29.52
CA ASN A 714 36.01 9.68 -29.13
C ASN A 714 36.39 8.35 -28.42
N SER A 715 37.36 8.41 -27.51
CA SER A 715 37.82 7.23 -26.75
C SER A 715 36.80 6.73 -25.74
N LYS A 716 36.68 5.40 -25.64
CA LYS A 716 35.94 4.71 -24.57
C LYS A 716 36.90 4.32 -23.44
N LYS A 717 36.37 4.26 -22.22
CA LYS A 717 37.12 4.00 -20.98
C LYS A 717 36.48 2.82 -20.26
N VAL A 718 37.28 1.88 -19.79
CA VAL A 718 36.87 0.75 -18.95
C VAL A 718 37.79 0.69 -17.75
N PHE A 719 37.26 0.39 -16.57
CA PHE A 719 38.03 0.24 -15.34
C PHE A 719 38.17 -1.24 -14.96
N SER A 720 39.28 -1.59 -14.31
CA SER A 720 39.52 -2.94 -13.79
C SER A 720 40.41 -2.87 -12.55
N GLY A 721 40.08 -3.64 -11.51
CA GLY A 721 40.99 -3.92 -10.39
C GLY A 721 42.04 -5.00 -10.72
N LYS A 722 41.83 -5.79 -11.78
CA LYS A 722 42.70 -6.90 -12.19
C LYS A 722 43.76 -6.43 -13.19
N THR A 723 44.93 -7.07 -13.23
CA THR A 723 46.02 -6.74 -14.18
C THR A 723 45.78 -7.21 -15.63
N SER A 724 44.56 -7.64 -15.93
CA SER A 724 44.08 -8.03 -17.26
C SER A 724 42.61 -7.62 -17.39
N ALA A 725 42.18 -7.28 -18.60
CA ALA A 725 40.79 -6.95 -18.91
C ALA A 725 40.43 -7.33 -20.36
N THR A 726 39.21 -7.84 -20.56
CA THR A 726 38.66 -8.16 -21.88
C THR A 726 37.57 -7.16 -22.25
N VAL A 727 37.79 -6.41 -23.32
CA VAL A 727 36.81 -5.47 -23.88
C VAL A 727 36.02 -6.20 -24.97
N LYS A 728 34.70 -6.29 -24.81
CA LYS A 728 33.76 -6.98 -25.73
C LYS A 728 32.92 -5.96 -26.54
N LYS A 729 31.99 -6.46 -27.37
CA LYS A 729 31.04 -5.66 -28.18
C LYS A 729 31.74 -4.63 -29.11
N LEU A 730 32.88 -4.98 -29.69
CA LEU A 730 33.65 -4.15 -30.62
C LEU A 730 33.27 -4.44 -32.09
N SER A 731 33.54 -3.48 -32.99
CA SER A 731 33.43 -3.74 -34.43
C SER A 731 34.53 -4.70 -34.89
N SER A 732 34.16 -5.75 -35.61
CA SER A 732 35.08 -6.65 -36.31
C SER A 732 35.91 -5.90 -37.37
N ASN A 733 37.06 -6.48 -37.74
CA ASN A 733 38.00 -5.98 -38.76
C ASN A 733 38.56 -4.54 -38.55
N LYS A 734 38.27 -3.86 -37.43
CA LYS A 734 38.80 -2.51 -37.13
C LYS A 734 40.08 -2.55 -36.28
N ASN A 735 40.95 -1.57 -36.52
CA ASN A 735 42.09 -1.28 -35.66
C ASN A 735 41.64 -0.49 -34.43
N TYR A 736 42.08 -0.93 -33.25
CA TYR A 736 41.89 -0.24 -31.97
C TYR A 736 43.25 0.09 -31.36
N TYR A 737 43.40 1.34 -30.94
CA TYR A 737 44.53 1.86 -30.18
C TYR A 737 44.17 1.83 -28.70
N VAL A 738 45.05 1.28 -27.87
CA VAL A 738 44.81 1.00 -26.45
C VAL A 738 45.95 1.59 -25.62
N ARG A 739 45.61 2.32 -24.56
CA ARG A 739 46.53 2.75 -23.51
C ARG A 739 45.95 2.45 -22.14
N VAL A 740 46.80 2.19 -21.16
CA VAL A 740 46.39 1.86 -19.79
C VAL A 740 47.10 2.78 -18.81
N ARG A 741 46.39 3.27 -17.80
CA ARG A 741 47.00 3.97 -16.65
C ARG A 741 46.50 3.38 -15.34
N ALA A 742 47.40 3.27 -14.37
CA ALA A 742 47.04 2.93 -13.00
C ALA A 742 46.35 4.12 -12.31
N TYR A 743 45.58 3.86 -11.26
CA TYR A 743 45.06 4.86 -10.34
C TYR A 743 45.13 4.38 -8.90
N THR A 744 45.27 5.33 -7.98
CA THR A 744 44.95 5.17 -6.55
C THR A 744 43.71 6.01 -6.25
N LEU A 745 43.20 5.93 -5.02
CA LEU A 745 42.15 6.80 -4.52
C LEU A 745 42.76 7.82 -3.56
N ASP A 746 42.31 9.07 -3.55
CA ASP A 746 42.56 9.98 -2.42
C ASP A 746 41.54 9.74 -1.29
N SER A 747 41.59 10.57 -0.24
CA SER A 747 40.64 10.49 0.88
C SER A 747 39.18 10.74 0.49
N ASN A 748 38.91 11.46 -0.61
CA ASN A 748 37.57 11.62 -1.22
C ASN A 748 37.15 10.42 -2.09
N ALA A 749 37.81 9.26 -1.95
CA ALA A 749 37.69 8.11 -2.86
C ALA A 749 37.87 8.45 -4.36
N LYS A 750 38.49 9.59 -4.68
CA LYS A 750 38.61 10.13 -6.04
C LYS A 750 39.82 9.52 -6.74
N LYS A 751 39.64 9.10 -8.00
CA LYS A 751 40.68 8.36 -8.75
C LYS A 751 41.85 9.28 -9.14
N VAL A 752 42.95 9.23 -8.39
CA VAL A 752 44.23 9.89 -8.71
C VAL A 752 45.02 9.04 -9.70
N PHE A 753 45.23 9.55 -10.91
CA PHE A 753 45.74 8.76 -12.04
C PHE A 753 47.22 8.93 -12.33
N GLY A 754 47.91 7.80 -12.53
CA GLY A 754 49.26 7.74 -13.06
C GLY A 754 49.38 8.13 -14.54
N LYS A 755 50.61 8.19 -15.03
CA LYS A 755 50.91 8.42 -16.46
C LYS A 755 50.39 7.26 -17.31
N ASN A 756 49.89 7.59 -18.52
CA ASN A 756 49.49 6.58 -19.50
C ASN A 756 50.68 5.71 -19.93
N SER A 757 50.42 4.42 -20.13
CA SER A 757 51.30 3.51 -20.86
C SER A 757 51.57 4.03 -22.27
N SER A 758 52.63 3.54 -22.89
CA SER A 758 52.76 3.65 -24.36
C SER A 758 51.55 3.00 -25.04
N VAL A 759 51.11 3.57 -26.16
CA VAL A 759 49.96 3.08 -26.93
C VAL A 759 50.33 1.78 -27.64
N LYS A 760 49.44 0.78 -27.63
CA LYS A 760 49.53 -0.41 -28.49
C LYS A 760 48.30 -0.52 -29.39
N GLN A 761 48.47 -1.10 -30.57
CA GLN A 761 47.40 -1.32 -31.54
C GLN A 761 47.02 -2.80 -31.58
N VAL A 762 45.73 -3.09 -31.80
CA VAL A 762 45.22 -4.42 -32.11
C VAL A 762 44.15 -4.34 -33.19
N LYS A 763 44.18 -5.27 -34.14
CA LYS A 763 43.10 -5.44 -35.11
C LYS A 763 42.13 -6.48 -34.55
N VAL A 764 40.90 -6.08 -34.27
CA VAL A 764 39.85 -6.98 -33.74
C VAL A 764 39.37 -7.90 -34.85
N LYS A 765 39.10 -9.18 -34.51
CA LYS A 765 38.57 -10.17 -35.44
C LYS A 765 37.07 -9.95 -35.62
#